data_AF-A0A962RUF7-F1
#
_entry.id   AF-A0A962RUF7-F1
#
_cell.length_a   1.000
_cell.length_b   1.000
_cell.length_c   1.000
_cell.angle_alpha   90.00
_cell.angle_beta   90.00
_cell.angle_gamma   90.00
#
_symmetry.space_group_name_H-M   'P 1'
#
loop_
_entity.id
_entity.type
_entity.pdbx_description
1 polymer ?
#
loop_
_entity_poly.entity_id
_entity_poly.type
_entity_poly.pdbx_seq_one_letter_code
_entity_poly.pdbx_strand_id
1 'polypeptide(L)'
;MVARYSRAIALSLLVTAAGTRAAMADVVSSCVFTGDLGTAWSVAANWDCFGLPGPPNNAPPQRWFAVIPQDAIAHLDQDAAIDKLAIDSGGQLHIDNIRHLRLENSGEPDSGAHQITGTLFLDSVGNLTDLEFAGGHGIGTLSHGLIQLSNNTQNRIRGFSGGGADTLVLDGVDVRGAGQFGVNSLVIYTNALVDANVANPLVVDPDETGGAKFTNDGILQSSANGTLVLQFGTFDNRNGTIRALDDGQTVLSTVTVEGGQLTTGGNGRVRVSGVAVLDGSADLVNDAVIDVPNFQALDLLGHITNNGTINLQSVGNITSLRLRDDVTLDGNGTVNLSNNTENELRSTGGVFTLTNESNLLRGSGRLGANTLGLVNRGTVRADQPNALVVDPDDARGVVNAGLMEATAGGTLTLADGLFQNFEGPVDGTIQATDGTVEVNGATVDGGNVATHGSATLRLVNGTVHGGTLVNGAGSTVRAASGTSRLGGAVTFDTGSFVVVDNFATLDLEASAGATSYLNDGRIALNSVGNVTTLRLLGDVTLDGSGELLLNGNTENYVRGLAGTERLTLNGQLVHGGGRLGNNLLSLTLDANTVLDADLAGRILFVDPAASGDVTNLGLMRASNGGTLELGDGQVFNAGGTIAADDASRVRLSNVNIAGGHLDSTGSGRFEIVGNTVLDGIGLVNDAVIDVPNFQALDLLGHITNNGTINLQSVGNVTSLRLRDDVTLDGNGTVNLSNNSENELRSTGGVFTLTNESNLLRGSGRLGANTLGLVNRGTIRADQPNALVVDPDDARGFVNEGTLEAVGIGTLTLASGAFSTSGVVTVASTAKLLRQGLYRQTAGVTQVDGLLTATGGVLIEGGLLGGHGTVAGDVDNGGQVGPGGSIGQLDISGNYVQRSAGELLIEIAGLGVNDVLAVTGEASLGGLVAVDLDPGYLPALGDSFVFLLADTIANGFDGIACISCNGRQFELLYGTDFAALVVTSAVPLPPALWMTLGALVTLAARRRDATPGTR
;
A
#
# COMPACT_ATOMS: atom_id res chain seq x y z
N MET A 1 49.43 24.59 -4.32
CA MET A 1 50.72 24.23 -3.68
C MET A 1 51.71 23.88 -4.78
N VAL A 2 52.67 24.79 -5.04
CA VAL A 2 54.02 24.67 -5.63
C VAL A 2 54.33 23.72 -6.81
N ALA A 3 54.99 24.30 -7.85
CA ALA A 3 55.92 23.73 -8.87
C ALA A 3 55.32 22.96 -10.08
N ARG A 4 55.74 23.16 -11.34
CA ARG A 4 56.96 23.76 -11.93
C ARG A 4 56.71 24.23 -13.38
N TYR A 5 57.28 25.39 -13.69
CA TYR A 5 57.46 25.98 -15.02
C TYR A 5 58.62 25.32 -15.78
N SER A 6 58.50 25.27 -17.11
CA SER A 6 59.63 25.42 -18.06
C SER A 6 59.20 26.35 -19.20
N ARG A 7 59.60 27.62 -19.10
CA ARG A 7 59.61 28.60 -20.20
C ARG A 7 61.01 28.60 -20.83
N ALA A 8 61.08 28.60 -22.15
CA ALA A 8 62.20 29.19 -22.88
C ALA A 8 61.68 30.41 -23.63
N ILE A 9 62.33 31.55 -23.37
CA ILE A 9 62.09 32.88 -23.94
C ILE A 9 63.14 33.12 -25.02
N ALA A 10 62.74 33.72 -26.14
CA ALA A 10 63.57 34.62 -26.95
C ALA A 10 62.59 35.61 -27.63
N LEU A 11 62.27 36.75 -27.00
CA LEU A 11 62.97 38.04 -27.04
C LEU A 11 63.35 38.50 -28.46
N SER A 12 62.42 39.23 -29.08
CA SER A 12 62.63 40.07 -30.25
C SER A 12 63.31 41.39 -29.84
N LEU A 13 64.45 41.68 -30.47
CA LEU A 13 65.15 42.96 -30.39
C LEU A 13 65.03 43.66 -31.74
N LEU A 14 64.50 44.89 -31.74
CA LEU A 14 64.55 45.83 -32.86
C LEU A 14 66.00 46.23 -33.14
N VAL A 15 66.46 46.09 -34.39
CA VAL A 15 67.54 46.94 -34.97
C VAL A 15 67.22 47.19 -36.44
N THR A 16 67.13 48.47 -36.80
CA THR A 16 67.09 49.03 -38.16
C THR A 16 68.43 48.88 -38.88
N ALA A 17 68.43 48.43 -40.14
CA ALA A 17 69.52 48.74 -41.08
C ALA A 17 69.05 48.66 -42.54
N ALA A 18 69.38 49.69 -43.31
CA ALA A 18 69.15 49.84 -44.74
C ALA A 18 70.23 49.13 -45.60
N GLY A 19 69.86 48.83 -46.86
CA GLY A 19 70.75 48.38 -47.94
C GLY A 19 70.80 46.86 -48.10
N THR A 20 70.74 46.24 -49.27
CA THR A 20 70.91 46.68 -50.66
C THR A 20 70.23 45.64 -51.58
N ARG A 21 69.40 46.08 -52.52
CA ARG A 21 68.85 45.22 -53.59
C ARG A 21 69.94 44.93 -54.63
N ALA A 22 70.21 43.64 -54.89
CA ALA A 22 70.79 43.19 -56.15
C ALA A 22 69.66 42.67 -57.05
N ALA A 23 69.63 43.17 -58.28
CA ALA A 23 68.57 42.98 -59.25
C ALA A 23 68.69 41.66 -60.02
N MET A 24 67.57 40.97 -60.19
CA MET A 24 67.08 40.50 -61.49
C MET A 24 65.58 40.80 -61.50
N ALA A 25 65.20 41.81 -62.28
CA ALA A 25 63.83 42.30 -62.39
C ALA A 25 63.12 41.54 -63.51
N ASP A 26 62.13 40.74 -63.16
CA ASP A 26 60.93 40.65 -63.96
C ASP A 26 60.02 41.78 -63.46
N VAL A 27 59.79 42.80 -64.28
CA VAL A 27 58.95 43.94 -63.89
C VAL A 27 57.52 43.47 -64.03
N VAL A 28 56.87 43.10 -62.92
CA VAL A 28 55.41 43.01 -62.98
C VAL A 28 54.86 44.43 -63.10
N SER A 29 54.20 44.71 -64.22
CA SER A 29 53.58 46.00 -64.49
C SER A 29 52.35 46.19 -63.59
N SER A 30 52.50 46.96 -62.51
CA SER A 30 51.40 47.44 -61.67
C SER A 30 50.71 48.63 -62.31
N CYS A 31 49.38 48.60 -62.32
CA CYS A 31 48.51 49.71 -62.69
C CYS A 31 47.98 50.37 -61.41
N VAL A 32 48.37 51.60 -61.14
CA VAL A 32 47.90 52.36 -59.95
C VAL A 32 46.77 53.27 -60.37
N PHE A 33 45.64 53.22 -59.66
CA PHE A 33 44.54 54.14 -59.87
C PHE A 33 44.92 55.53 -59.37
N THR A 34 44.89 56.52 -60.26
CA THR A 34 45.20 57.93 -59.98
C THR A 34 43.99 58.84 -60.16
N GLY A 35 42.81 58.26 -60.42
CA GLY A 35 41.56 59.00 -60.54
C GLY A 35 41.07 59.60 -59.21
N ASP A 36 40.35 60.72 -59.31
CA ASP A 36 39.68 61.37 -58.18
C ASP A 36 38.44 60.58 -57.73
N LEU A 37 37.84 60.99 -56.60
CA LEU A 37 36.64 60.39 -56.02
C LEU A 37 35.51 60.25 -57.05
N GLY A 38 35.00 59.02 -57.23
CA GLY A 38 33.85 58.74 -58.08
C GLY A 38 34.16 58.57 -59.57
N THR A 39 35.43 58.36 -59.93
CA THR A 39 35.81 58.21 -61.34
C THR A 39 35.73 56.75 -61.83
N ALA A 40 35.40 56.58 -63.11
CA ALA A 40 35.12 55.28 -63.74
C ALA A 40 36.40 54.47 -64.06
N TRP A 41 36.33 53.15 -63.89
CA TRP A 41 37.40 52.19 -64.15
C TRP A 41 37.71 52.08 -65.64
N SER A 42 36.72 52.21 -66.52
CA SER A 42 36.87 52.17 -67.98
C SER A 42 37.74 53.30 -68.56
N VAL A 43 37.92 54.39 -67.81
CA VAL A 43 38.67 55.57 -68.24
C VAL A 43 40.18 55.33 -68.05
N ALA A 44 40.89 55.06 -69.15
CA ALA A 44 42.32 54.79 -69.15
C ALA A 44 43.19 55.86 -68.46
N ALA A 45 42.76 57.13 -68.47
CA ALA A 45 43.50 58.24 -67.83
C ALA A 45 43.52 58.16 -66.29
N ASN A 46 42.60 57.39 -65.70
CA ASN A 46 42.56 57.17 -64.25
C ASN A 46 43.54 56.09 -63.81
N TRP A 47 44.28 55.47 -64.73
CA TRP A 47 45.22 54.40 -64.45
C TRP A 47 46.63 54.77 -64.90
N ASP A 48 47.57 54.77 -63.96
CA ASP A 48 49.00 54.78 -64.26
C ASP A 48 49.47 53.35 -64.54
N CYS A 49 49.24 52.92 -65.78
CA CYS A 49 49.68 51.63 -66.31
C CYS A 49 50.91 51.85 -67.21
N PHE A 50 52.12 51.64 -66.68
CA PHE A 50 53.39 51.85 -67.41
C PHE A 50 53.39 51.27 -68.84
N GLY A 51 53.16 52.12 -69.85
CA GLY A 51 53.28 51.78 -71.27
C GLY A 51 52.05 51.18 -71.98
N LEU A 52 50.86 51.18 -71.35
CA LEU A 52 49.67 50.52 -71.92
C LEU A 52 48.46 51.46 -72.09
N PRO A 53 47.74 51.38 -73.22
CA PRO A 53 46.54 52.20 -73.46
C PRO A 53 45.29 51.51 -72.92
N GLY A 54 45.03 51.62 -71.61
CA GLY A 54 43.79 51.11 -71.03
C GLY A 54 43.85 50.81 -69.53
N PRO A 55 42.69 50.66 -68.88
CA PRO A 55 42.62 50.13 -67.52
C PRO A 55 43.14 48.68 -67.44
N PRO A 56 43.57 48.21 -66.25
CA PRO A 56 44.04 46.84 -66.07
C PRO A 56 42.88 45.85 -66.33
N ASN A 57 43.03 45.00 -67.34
CA ASN A 57 42.09 43.91 -67.64
C ASN A 57 42.80 42.75 -68.37
N ASN A 58 42.97 41.59 -67.70
CA ASN A 58 43.65 40.32 -68.06
C ASN A 58 43.24 39.68 -69.41
N ALA A 59 43.29 40.42 -70.51
CA ALA A 59 43.36 39.85 -71.85
C ALA A 59 44.74 39.22 -72.12
N PRO A 60 44.81 37.97 -72.61
CA PRO A 60 46.08 37.36 -73.03
C PRO A 60 46.79 38.25 -74.06
N PRO A 61 48.12 38.49 -73.94
CA PRO A 61 49.10 37.80 -73.09
C PRO A 61 49.48 38.53 -71.78
N GLN A 62 48.80 39.60 -71.38
CA GLN A 62 49.26 40.46 -70.28
C GLN A 62 48.56 40.16 -68.96
N ARG A 63 49.31 40.24 -67.85
CA ARG A 63 48.85 39.99 -66.47
C ARG A 63 49.02 41.29 -65.68
N TRP A 64 47.96 41.80 -65.07
CA TRP A 64 47.96 43.13 -64.45
C TRP A 64 47.66 43.10 -62.95
N PHE A 65 48.34 44.00 -62.22
CA PHE A 65 48.08 44.26 -60.80
C PHE A 65 47.36 45.61 -60.66
N ALA A 66 46.10 45.60 -60.25
CA ALA A 66 45.34 46.82 -59.97
C ALA A 66 45.60 47.27 -58.53
N VAL A 67 46.07 48.51 -58.35
CA VAL A 67 46.31 49.12 -57.03
C VAL A 67 45.41 50.34 -56.88
N ILE A 68 44.50 50.30 -55.91
CA ILE A 68 43.71 51.45 -55.47
C ILE A 68 44.44 52.05 -54.26
N PRO A 69 45.07 53.23 -54.39
CA PRO A 69 45.83 53.82 -53.31
C PRO A 69 44.91 54.36 -52.20
N GLN A 70 45.54 54.73 -51.09
CA GLN A 70 44.87 55.29 -49.93
C GLN A 70 43.93 56.45 -50.34
N ASP A 71 42.72 56.43 -49.79
CA ASP A 71 41.64 57.42 -49.98
C ASP A 71 41.11 57.59 -51.43
N ALA A 72 41.58 56.80 -52.40
CA ALA A 72 41.04 56.80 -53.76
C ALA A 72 39.73 55.99 -53.85
N ILE A 73 38.79 56.42 -54.70
CA ILE A 73 37.54 55.70 -54.98
C ILE A 73 37.47 55.38 -56.47
N ALA A 74 37.52 54.09 -56.80
CA ALA A 74 37.38 53.58 -58.16
C ALA A 74 36.03 52.89 -58.36
N HIS A 75 35.32 53.22 -59.44
CA HIS A 75 34.07 52.57 -59.83
C HIS A 75 34.29 51.65 -61.02
N LEU A 76 34.23 50.33 -60.81
CA LEU A 76 34.23 49.32 -61.87
C LEU A 76 32.91 49.38 -62.65
N ASP A 77 32.91 50.16 -63.72
CA ASP A 77 31.78 50.42 -64.61
C ASP A 77 31.75 49.54 -65.87
N GLN A 78 32.67 48.56 -65.94
CA GLN A 78 32.79 47.55 -66.99
C GLN A 78 33.29 46.23 -66.38
N ASP A 79 33.05 45.09 -67.02
CA ASP A 79 33.59 43.82 -66.52
C ASP A 79 35.12 43.79 -66.65
N ALA A 80 35.79 43.23 -65.65
CA ALA A 80 37.24 43.11 -65.63
C ALA A 80 37.68 41.78 -65.03
N ALA A 81 38.76 41.22 -65.58
CA ALA A 81 39.53 40.16 -64.94
C ALA A 81 40.91 40.70 -64.59
N ILE A 82 41.43 40.47 -63.38
CA ILE A 82 42.76 40.95 -62.95
C ILE A 82 43.49 39.86 -62.16
N ASP A 83 44.82 39.87 -62.20
CA ASP A 83 45.66 38.86 -61.55
C ASP A 83 45.91 39.21 -60.08
N LYS A 84 46.07 40.51 -59.78
CA LYS A 84 46.13 40.99 -58.40
C LYS A 84 45.34 42.27 -58.20
N LEU A 85 44.84 42.39 -56.98
CA LEU A 85 44.15 43.56 -56.47
C LEU A 85 44.81 43.97 -55.16
N ALA A 86 45.20 45.24 -55.07
CA ALA A 86 45.57 45.90 -53.83
C ALA A 86 44.63 47.09 -53.63
N ILE A 87 44.00 47.17 -52.47
CA ILE A 87 43.22 48.34 -52.02
C ILE A 87 43.86 48.76 -50.72
N ASP A 88 44.57 49.88 -50.75
CA ASP A 88 45.25 50.43 -49.58
C ASP A 88 44.23 50.92 -48.56
N SER A 89 44.68 51.11 -47.31
CA SER A 89 43.83 51.63 -46.23
C SER A 89 43.13 52.92 -46.65
N GLY A 90 41.81 53.00 -46.47
CA GLY A 90 40.97 54.14 -46.87
C GLY A 90 40.58 54.15 -48.36
N GLY A 91 41.27 53.39 -49.21
CA GLY A 91 40.89 53.19 -50.62
C GLY A 91 39.57 52.41 -50.75
N GLN A 92 38.83 52.67 -51.83
CA GLN A 92 37.54 52.04 -52.12
C GLN A 92 37.45 51.60 -53.57
N LEU A 93 36.98 50.37 -53.78
CA LEU A 93 36.59 49.86 -55.09
C LEU A 93 35.10 49.52 -55.09
N HIS A 94 34.33 50.22 -55.90
CA HIS A 94 32.92 49.93 -56.14
C HIS A 94 32.74 49.06 -57.38
N ILE A 95 32.20 47.86 -57.23
CA ILE A 95 31.71 47.05 -58.34
C ILE A 95 30.28 47.52 -58.62
N ASP A 96 30.11 48.31 -59.68
CA ASP A 96 28.80 48.88 -60.01
C ASP A 96 27.81 47.77 -60.40
N ASN A 97 26.51 48.01 -60.20
CA ASN A 97 25.45 47.07 -60.56
C ASN A 97 25.59 46.55 -62.00
N ILE A 98 25.43 45.23 -62.18
CA ILE A 98 25.60 44.46 -63.45
C ILE A 98 27.04 44.11 -63.82
N ARG A 99 28.02 44.49 -62.98
CA ARG A 99 29.44 44.27 -63.27
C ARG A 99 30.00 43.06 -62.55
N HIS A 100 31.00 42.47 -63.20
CA HIS A 100 31.71 41.29 -62.73
C HIS A 100 33.20 41.61 -62.62
N LEU A 101 33.75 41.52 -61.41
CA LEU A 101 35.18 41.55 -61.17
C LEU A 101 35.68 40.13 -60.94
N ARG A 102 36.53 39.63 -61.83
CA ARG A 102 37.17 38.33 -61.68
C ARG A 102 38.61 38.48 -61.22
N LEU A 103 38.92 37.87 -60.08
CA LEU A 103 40.27 37.74 -59.55
C LEU A 103 40.83 36.38 -60.00
N GLU A 104 41.83 36.42 -60.88
CA GLU A 104 42.46 35.23 -61.45
C GLU A 104 43.78 34.92 -60.73
N ASN A 105 44.08 33.63 -60.53
CA ASN A 105 45.42 33.18 -60.10
C ASN A 105 46.12 32.46 -61.26
N SER A 106 47.10 33.13 -61.85
CA SER A 106 47.76 32.66 -63.07
C SER A 106 48.99 31.75 -62.83
N GLY A 107 49.27 31.34 -61.58
CA GLY A 107 50.24 30.28 -61.25
C GLY A 107 51.73 30.63 -61.26
N GLU A 108 52.11 31.91 -61.20
CA GLU A 108 53.52 32.37 -61.21
C GLU A 108 54.10 32.50 -59.79
N PRO A 109 55.44 32.42 -59.60
CA PRO A 109 56.09 32.41 -58.28
C PRO A 109 55.89 33.65 -57.40
N ASP A 110 55.38 34.75 -57.96
CA ASP A 110 54.98 35.96 -57.23
C ASP A 110 53.46 36.06 -56.98
N SER A 111 52.63 35.04 -57.26
CA SER A 111 51.15 35.10 -57.19
C SER A 111 50.53 35.17 -55.76
N GLY A 112 51.31 35.60 -54.76
CA GLY A 112 50.87 35.65 -53.36
C GLY A 112 49.96 36.84 -53.03
N ALA A 113 48.74 36.53 -52.58
CA ALA A 113 47.75 37.34 -51.86
C ALA A 113 47.29 38.67 -52.47
N HIS A 114 45.98 38.82 -52.65
CA HIS A 114 45.32 40.12 -52.82
C HIS A 114 45.28 40.82 -51.45
N GLN A 115 45.49 42.13 -51.43
CA GLN A 115 45.49 42.93 -50.20
C GLN A 115 44.33 43.90 -50.25
N ILE A 116 43.32 43.75 -49.39
CA ILE A 116 42.12 44.61 -49.42
C ILE A 116 42.08 45.47 -48.17
N THR A 117 43.20 46.07 -47.74
CA THR A 117 43.26 46.86 -46.50
C THR A 117 42.22 47.99 -46.42
N GLY A 118 41.70 48.47 -47.56
CA GLY A 118 40.52 49.36 -47.66
C GLY A 118 39.17 48.62 -47.77
N THR A 119 38.26 49.14 -48.60
CA THR A 119 36.91 48.58 -48.78
C THR A 119 36.62 48.22 -50.22
N LEU A 120 36.07 47.03 -50.46
CA LEU A 120 35.52 46.62 -51.75
C LEU A 120 33.99 46.53 -51.64
N PHE A 121 33.27 47.30 -52.46
CA PHE A 121 31.82 47.35 -52.49
C PHE A 121 31.23 46.53 -53.64
N LEU A 122 30.15 45.80 -53.37
CA LEU A 122 29.27 45.24 -54.39
C LEU A 122 27.94 46.00 -54.37
N ASP A 123 27.73 46.85 -55.37
CA ASP A 123 26.65 47.84 -55.41
C ASP A 123 25.46 47.40 -56.28
N SER A 124 25.01 46.15 -56.15
CA SER A 124 23.83 45.69 -56.86
C SER A 124 22.57 46.48 -56.49
N VAL A 125 21.81 46.87 -57.51
CA VAL A 125 20.45 47.44 -57.37
C VAL A 125 19.40 46.54 -58.03
N GLY A 126 19.69 45.24 -58.14
CA GLY A 126 18.76 44.22 -58.62
C GLY A 126 19.26 43.38 -59.80
N ASN A 127 20.51 43.58 -60.22
CA ASN A 127 21.17 42.72 -61.21
C ASN A 127 22.37 42.01 -60.58
N LEU A 128 22.73 40.86 -61.14
CA LEU A 128 23.91 40.11 -60.72
C LEU A 128 25.14 41.02 -60.74
N THR A 129 25.80 41.12 -59.61
CA THR A 129 27.01 41.94 -59.41
C THR A 129 27.98 41.07 -58.65
N ASP A 130 29.02 40.63 -59.33
CA ASP A 130 29.82 39.49 -58.88
C ASP A 130 31.26 39.88 -58.58
N LEU A 131 31.75 39.40 -57.44
CA LEU A 131 33.17 39.18 -57.19
C LEU A 131 33.46 37.69 -57.42
N GLU A 132 34.21 37.41 -58.48
CA GLU A 132 34.50 36.06 -58.94
C GLU A 132 35.96 35.69 -58.68
N PHE A 133 36.20 34.44 -58.30
CA PHE A 133 37.55 33.88 -58.14
C PHE A 133 37.76 32.78 -59.17
N ALA A 134 38.89 32.76 -59.85
CA ALA A 134 39.23 31.75 -60.86
C ALA A 134 40.68 31.29 -60.66
N GLY A 135 40.92 30.02 -60.33
CA GLY A 135 42.30 29.64 -60.00
C GLY A 135 42.68 28.17 -59.98
N GLY A 136 41.76 27.22 -60.22
CA GLY A 136 42.12 25.81 -60.41
C GLY A 136 43.18 25.30 -59.43
N HIS A 137 42.81 25.19 -58.15
CA HIS A 137 43.66 24.79 -57.00
C HIS A 137 44.66 25.84 -56.45
N GLY A 138 44.66 27.09 -56.94
CA GLY A 138 45.42 28.19 -56.34
C GLY A 138 44.61 29.02 -55.32
N ILE A 139 45.16 29.24 -54.13
CA ILE A 139 44.54 30.00 -53.03
C ILE A 139 44.31 31.46 -53.43
N GLY A 140 43.05 31.91 -53.48
CA GLY A 140 42.73 33.34 -53.47
C GLY A 140 42.78 33.84 -52.04
N THR A 141 43.95 34.24 -51.54
CA THR A 141 44.03 34.90 -50.21
C THR A 141 43.69 36.37 -50.38
N LEU A 142 42.62 36.82 -49.73
CA LEU A 142 42.37 38.23 -49.45
C LEU A 142 42.87 38.50 -48.04
N SER A 143 43.72 39.51 -47.88
CA SER A 143 44.25 39.86 -46.56
C SER A 143 43.87 41.28 -46.17
N HIS A 144 43.34 41.41 -44.93
CA HIS A 144 42.94 42.63 -44.25
C HIS A 144 41.79 43.41 -44.94
N GLY A 145 40.89 44.04 -44.16
CA GLY A 145 39.91 45.05 -44.60
C GLY A 145 38.46 44.58 -44.74
N LEU A 146 37.68 45.14 -45.68
CA LEU A 146 36.22 44.96 -45.73
C LEU A 146 35.69 44.72 -47.15
N ILE A 147 34.86 43.69 -47.31
CA ILE A 147 33.95 43.51 -48.44
C ILE A 147 32.54 43.94 -47.98
N GLN A 148 32.02 45.02 -48.57
CA GLN A 148 30.72 45.57 -48.24
C GLN A 148 29.72 45.31 -49.37
N LEU A 149 28.77 44.43 -49.11
CA LEU A 149 27.66 44.14 -50.00
C LEU A 149 26.53 45.17 -49.74
N SER A 150 25.93 45.68 -50.80
CA SER A 150 24.69 46.46 -50.71
C SER A 150 23.52 45.61 -50.17
N ASN A 151 22.41 46.25 -49.79
CA ASN A 151 21.20 45.55 -49.32
C ASN A 151 20.42 44.90 -50.48
N ASN A 152 21.05 43.98 -51.22
CA ASN A 152 20.45 43.31 -52.38
C ASN A 152 20.87 41.82 -52.43
N THR A 153 19.94 40.94 -52.79
CA THR A 153 20.22 39.49 -52.89
C THR A 153 21.02 39.09 -54.12
N GLN A 154 21.26 40.02 -55.05
CA GLN A 154 21.99 39.80 -56.30
C GLN A 154 23.49 40.15 -56.21
N ASN A 155 23.99 40.60 -55.05
CA ASN A 155 25.43 40.62 -54.84
C ASN A 155 25.93 39.19 -54.69
N ARG A 156 27.00 38.79 -55.38
CA ARG A 156 27.57 37.45 -55.23
C ARG A 156 29.08 37.46 -55.09
N ILE A 157 29.57 36.65 -54.17
CA ILE A 157 30.98 36.27 -54.07
C ILE A 157 31.05 34.78 -54.45
N ARG A 158 31.71 34.43 -55.54
CA ARG A 158 31.59 33.08 -56.15
C ARG A 158 32.87 32.59 -56.85
N GLY A 159 32.94 31.29 -57.09
CA GLY A 159 33.93 30.67 -57.96
C GLY A 159 33.53 30.77 -59.44
N PHE A 160 34.52 30.71 -60.32
CA PHE A 160 34.35 30.86 -61.76
C PHE A 160 34.47 29.52 -62.51
N SER A 161 35.26 28.55 -62.01
CA SER A 161 35.53 27.32 -62.76
C SER A 161 34.31 26.41 -62.92
N GLY A 162 33.88 26.17 -64.17
CA GLY A 162 32.74 25.31 -64.50
C GLY A 162 32.96 23.79 -64.35
N GLY A 163 33.88 23.35 -63.47
CA GLY A 163 34.22 21.92 -63.33
C GLY A 163 34.93 21.47 -62.03
N GLY A 164 35.14 22.36 -61.05
CA GLY A 164 35.72 22.08 -59.73
C GLY A 164 35.70 23.34 -58.85
N ALA A 165 35.75 23.19 -57.52
CA ALA A 165 35.63 24.30 -56.57
C ALA A 165 36.89 25.18 -56.50
N ASP A 166 36.72 26.50 -56.57
CA ASP A 166 37.79 27.46 -56.28
C ASP A 166 37.94 27.65 -54.76
N THR A 167 39.14 28.00 -54.25
CA THR A 167 39.38 28.22 -52.81
C THR A 167 39.59 29.70 -52.50
N LEU A 168 38.82 30.21 -51.54
CA LEU A 168 38.92 31.57 -51.01
C LEU A 168 39.38 31.54 -49.55
N VAL A 169 40.44 32.26 -49.24
CA VAL A 169 40.92 32.48 -47.87
C VAL A 169 40.76 33.95 -47.52
N LEU A 170 39.90 34.24 -46.55
CA LEU A 170 39.71 35.56 -45.96
C LEU A 170 40.54 35.65 -44.68
N ASP A 171 41.70 36.31 -44.77
CA ASP A 171 42.60 36.53 -43.64
C ASP A 171 42.44 37.97 -43.11
N GLY A 172 41.59 38.15 -42.10
CA GLY A 172 41.27 39.46 -41.53
C GLY A 172 40.40 40.34 -42.43
N VAL A 173 39.66 39.76 -43.37
CA VAL A 173 38.72 40.46 -44.26
C VAL A 173 37.29 40.24 -43.81
N ASP A 174 36.65 41.29 -43.33
CA ASP A 174 35.24 41.25 -42.96
C ASP A 174 34.35 41.21 -44.22
N VAL A 175 33.25 40.48 -44.18
CA VAL A 175 32.21 40.47 -45.22
C VAL A 175 30.90 40.92 -44.59
N ARG A 176 30.29 41.99 -45.08
CA ARG A 176 29.05 42.53 -44.49
C ARG A 176 28.01 42.87 -45.54
N GLY A 177 26.74 42.70 -45.24
CA GLY A 177 25.61 43.13 -46.09
C GLY A 177 24.69 41.97 -46.48
N ALA A 178 24.14 42.02 -47.70
CA ALA A 178 23.23 41.00 -48.23
C ALA A 178 23.71 40.48 -49.59
N GLY A 179 23.34 39.25 -49.92
CA GLY A 179 23.77 38.60 -51.16
C GLY A 179 23.98 37.10 -51.00
N GLN A 180 24.79 36.53 -51.90
CA GLN A 180 25.17 35.13 -51.90
C GLN A 180 26.69 35.01 -51.76
N PHE A 181 27.15 34.16 -50.86
CA PHE A 181 28.57 33.91 -50.61
C PHE A 181 28.88 32.44 -50.83
N GLY A 182 29.72 32.13 -51.81
CA GLY A 182 30.08 30.79 -52.24
C GLY A 182 29.30 30.36 -53.48
N VAL A 183 27.96 30.46 -53.46
CA VAL A 183 27.05 30.06 -54.57
C VAL A 183 27.33 28.63 -55.06
N ASN A 184 27.54 27.70 -54.13
CA ASN A 184 27.92 26.31 -54.37
C ASN A 184 29.12 26.19 -55.34
N SER A 185 30.14 27.04 -55.14
CA SER A 185 31.31 27.08 -56.04
C SER A 185 32.63 27.46 -55.36
N LEU A 186 32.62 27.76 -54.05
CA LEU A 186 33.82 28.09 -53.28
C LEU A 186 34.01 27.16 -52.08
N VAL A 187 35.24 26.71 -51.87
CA VAL A 187 35.73 26.30 -50.55
C VAL A 187 36.23 27.56 -49.83
N ILE A 188 35.71 27.85 -48.65
CA ILE A 188 35.94 29.12 -47.95
C ILE A 188 36.67 28.87 -46.63
N TYR A 189 37.70 29.65 -46.34
CA TYR A 189 38.34 29.75 -45.04
C TYR A 189 38.26 31.20 -44.56
N THR A 190 37.74 31.44 -43.36
CA THR A 190 37.68 32.79 -42.79
C THR A 190 38.07 32.79 -41.32
N ASN A 191 38.90 33.75 -40.93
CA ASN A 191 39.21 34.06 -39.53
C ASN A 191 38.63 35.43 -39.08
N ALA A 192 37.76 36.02 -39.91
CA ALA A 192 37.21 37.36 -39.74
C ALA A 192 35.68 37.35 -39.56
N LEU A 193 35.04 38.52 -39.52
CA LEU A 193 33.59 38.64 -39.35
C LEU A 193 32.85 38.53 -40.69
N VAL A 194 31.89 37.61 -40.77
CA VAL A 194 30.85 37.58 -41.82
C VAL A 194 29.53 37.99 -41.18
N ASP A 195 28.99 39.15 -41.54
CA ASP A 195 27.81 39.75 -40.87
C ASP A 195 26.67 40.08 -41.83
N ALA A 196 25.55 39.38 -41.66
CA ALA A 196 24.28 39.78 -42.25
C ALA A 196 23.70 40.95 -41.44
N ASN A 197 24.07 42.18 -41.81
CA ASN A 197 23.77 43.40 -41.04
C ASN A 197 22.74 44.34 -41.69
N VAL A 198 22.00 43.84 -42.69
CA VAL A 198 20.95 44.57 -43.42
C VAL A 198 19.73 43.67 -43.63
N ALA A 199 18.59 44.24 -44.06
CA ALA A 199 17.31 43.56 -44.06
C ALA A 199 17.20 42.35 -45.02
N ASN A 200 17.83 42.40 -46.20
CA ASN A 200 17.87 41.24 -47.09
C ASN A 200 18.87 40.19 -46.57
N PRO A 201 18.66 38.89 -46.84
CA PRO A 201 19.52 37.85 -46.30
C PRO A 201 20.91 37.83 -46.95
N LEU A 202 21.91 37.42 -46.17
CA LEU A 202 23.18 36.92 -46.67
C LEU A 202 23.12 35.38 -46.64
N VAL A 203 23.17 34.76 -47.81
CA VAL A 203 23.16 33.30 -47.97
C VAL A 203 24.58 32.81 -48.18
N VAL A 204 25.09 32.01 -47.25
CA VAL A 204 26.39 31.35 -47.34
C VAL A 204 26.16 29.91 -47.81
N ASP A 205 26.64 29.61 -49.00
CA ASP A 205 26.44 28.36 -49.73
C ASP A 205 27.79 27.91 -50.32
N PRO A 206 28.63 27.22 -49.53
CA PRO A 206 29.94 26.76 -49.99
C PRO A 206 29.80 25.57 -50.96
N ASP A 207 30.87 25.22 -51.67
CA ASP A 207 30.87 24.14 -52.65
C ASP A 207 30.46 22.78 -52.05
N GLU A 208 29.68 21.99 -52.78
CA GLU A 208 29.15 20.72 -52.32
C GLU A 208 30.06 19.50 -52.60
N THR A 209 31.16 19.66 -53.33
CA THR A 209 32.07 18.57 -53.75
C THR A 209 33.29 18.39 -52.84
N GLY A 210 33.18 17.47 -51.86
CA GLY A 210 34.29 16.99 -51.03
C GLY A 210 34.59 17.80 -49.74
N GLY A 211 34.95 17.10 -48.66
CA GLY A 211 35.57 17.66 -47.43
C GLY A 211 34.76 18.67 -46.61
N ALA A 212 35.44 19.33 -45.65
CA ALA A 212 34.96 20.55 -44.99
C ALA A 212 34.97 21.70 -46.00
N LYS A 213 33.84 22.39 -46.14
CA LYS A 213 33.54 23.26 -47.29
C LYS A 213 33.62 24.74 -46.93
N PHE A 214 33.29 25.05 -45.67
CA PHE A 214 33.45 26.35 -45.07
C PHE A 214 34.15 26.17 -43.71
N THR A 215 35.35 26.74 -43.55
CA THR A 215 36.07 26.76 -42.26
C THR A 215 35.92 28.15 -41.64
N ASN A 216 35.27 28.20 -40.48
CA ASN A 216 35.09 29.39 -39.67
C ASN A 216 36.01 29.34 -38.44
N ASP A 217 37.08 30.14 -38.48
CA ASP A 217 37.92 30.48 -37.33
C ASP A 217 37.60 31.88 -36.77
N GLY A 218 36.55 32.53 -37.28
CA GLY A 218 36.12 33.87 -36.93
C GLY A 218 34.68 33.91 -36.38
N ILE A 219 33.89 34.88 -36.86
CA ILE A 219 32.50 35.06 -36.43
C ILE A 219 31.57 35.06 -37.64
N LEU A 220 30.60 34.14 -37.67
CA LEU A 220 29.44 34.20 -38.55
C LEU A 220 28.27 34.82 -37.78
N GLN A 221 27.80 35.99 -38.20
CA GLN A 221 26.83 36.80 -37.44
C GLN A 221 25.62 37.22 -38.26
N SER A 222 24.47 37.29 -37.60
CA SER A 222 23.35 38.16 -37.99
C SER A 222 23.19 39.31 -37.00
N SER A 223 23.00 40.52 -37.50
CA SER A 223 22.85 41.74 -36.70
C SER A 223 21.86 42.73 -37.33
N ALA A 224 21.39 43.72 -36.56
CA ALA A 224 20.54 44.80 -37.06
C ALA A 224 19.28 44.33 -37.83
N ASN A 225 18.60 43.27 -37.35
CA ASN A 225 17.47 42.58 -38.00
C ASN A 225 17.82 41.82 -39.30
N GLY A 226 19.11 41.62 -39.59
CA GLY A 226 19.55 40.85 -40.74
C GLY A 226 19.36 39.35 -40.55
N THR A 227 19.31 38.64 -41.68
CA THR A 227 19.20 37.19 -41.71
C THR A 227 20.45 36.58 -42.34
N LEU A 228 21.20 35.80 -41.57
CA LEU A 228 22.29 34.97 -42.08
C LEU A 228 21.75 33.57 -42.36
N VAL A 229 21.88 33.07 -43.59
CA VAL A 229 21.46 31.71 -43.95
C VAL A 229 22.71 30.88 -44.23
N LEU A 230 22.96 29.85 -43.42
CA LEU A 230 23.98 28.85 -43.70
C LEU A 230 23.30 27.68 -44.41
N GLN A 231 23.65 27.45 -45.66
CA GLN A 231 22.91 26.57 -46.55
C GLN A 231 23.80 25.47 -47.10
N PHE A 232 23.34 24.23 -46.98
CA PHE A 232 24.00 23.02 -47.48
C PHE A 232 25.44 22.78 -46.99
N GLY A 233 25.95 21.58 -47.22
CA GLY A 233 27.33 21.24 -46.90
C GLY A 233 27.69 21.21 -45.42
N THR A 234 28.99 21.31 -45.16
CA THR A 234 29.62 21.19 -43.84
C THR A 234 30.37 22.48 -43.53
N PHE A 235 30.02 23.08 -42.40
CA PHE A 235 30.67 24.23 -41.80
C PHE A 235 31.52 23.73 -40.63
N ASP A 236 32.84 23.69 -40.85
CA ASP A 236 33.80 23.50 -39.77
C ASP A 236 33.84 24.79 -38.95
N ASN A 237 33.28 24.74 -37.75
CA ASN A 237 33.17 25.87 -36.84
C ASN A 237 34.04 25.68 -35.60
N ARG A 238 34.95 24.69 -35.56
CA ARG A 238 35.67 24.27 -34.34
C ARG A 238 36.35 25.40 -33.57
N ASN A 239 36.91 26.40 -34.27
CA ASN A 239 37.56 27.55 -33.64
C ASN A 239 36.73 28.84 -33.75
N GLY A 240 35.53 28.77 -34.31
CA GLY A 240 34.69 29.91 -34.64
C GLY A 240 33.45 30.05 -33.77
N THR A 241 32.76 31.17 -33.96
CA THR A 241 31.45 31.46 -33.36
C THR A 241 30.40 31.70 -34.44
N ILE A 242 29.23 31.07 -34.29
CA ILE A 242 28.01 31.41 -35.00
C ILE A 242 27.10 32.17 -34.03
N ARG A 243 26.71 33.41 -34.37
CA ARG A 243 25.92 34.27 -33.48
C ARG A 243 24.73 34.92 -34.16
N ALA A 244 23.61 34.99 -33.46
CA ALA A 244 22.53 35.92 -33.79
C ALA A 244 22.43 36.99 -32.69
N LEU A 245 22.72 38.25 -33.03
CA LEU A 245 22.54 39.38 -32.12
C LEU A 245 21.06 39.71 -31.91
N ASP A 246 20.78 40.72 -31.08
CA ASP A 246 19.40 41.16 -30.80
C ASP A 246 18.62 41.42 -32.10
N ASP A 247 17.44 40.81 -32.19
CA ASP A 247 16.57 40.74 -33.37
C ASP A 247 17.19 40.17 -34.67
N GLY A 248 18.44 39.69 -34.64
CA GLY A 248 19.08 38.95 -35.73
C GLY A 248 18.58 37.51 -35.83
N GLN A 249 18.61 36.95 -37.05
CA GLN A 249 18.27 35.55 -37.28
C GLN A 249 19.36 34.81 -38.05
N THR A 250 19.85 33.70 -37.49
CA THR A 250 20.74 32.79 -38.22
C THR A 250 19.98 31.51 -38.56
N VAL A 251 19.85 31.18 -39.84
CA VAL A 251 19.12 30.00 -40.33
C VAL A 251 20.11 28.89 -40.70
N LEU A 252 19.94 27.72 -40.10
CA LEU A 252 20.65 26.49 -40.45
C LEU A 252 19.81 25.70 -41.43
N SER A 253 20.13 25.78 -42.73
CA SER A 253 19.32 25.23 -43.82
C SER A 253 19.98 24.01 -44.46
N THR A 254 19.57 22.81 -44.04
CA THR A 254 20.13 21.53 -44.51
C THR A 254 21.66 21.46 -44.39
N VAL A 255 22.21 21.93 -43.28
CA VAL A 255 23.65 22.14 -43.06
C VAL A 255 24.18 21.27 -41.91
N THR A 256 25.47 20.91 -41.97
CA THR A 256 26.20 20.33 -40.83
C THR A 256 27.11 21.38 -40.22
N VAL A 257 27.01 21.62 -38.92
CA VAL A 257 27.91 22.49 -38.14
C VAL A 257 28.78 21.61 -37.25
N GLU A 258 30.09 21.63 -37.46
CA GLU A 258 31.06 20.84 -36.67
C GLU A 258 31.74 21.72 -35.63
N GLY A 259 31.51 21.42 -34.34
CA GLY A 259 32.19 22.08 -33.22
C GLY A 259 31.92 23.59 -33.04
N GLY A 260 32.68 24.18 -32.13
CA GLY A 260 32.69 25.62 -31.86
C GLY A 260 31.48 26.13 -31.08
N GLN A 261 31.29 27.45 -31.08
CA GLN A 261 30.28 28.10 -30.25
C GLN A 261 29.08 28.61 -31.08
N LEU A 262 27.86 28.33 -30.62
CA LEU A 262 26.63 28.96 -31.08
C LEU A 262 26.13 29.91 -29.98
N THR A 263 25.83 31.16 -30.30
CA THR A 263 25.35 32.16 -29.33
C THR A 263 24.16 32.97 -29.84
N THR A 264 23.31 33.44 -28.94
CA THR A 264 22.26 34.43 -29.23
C THR A 264 22.32 35.58 -28.23
N GLY A 265 22.10 36.81 -28.68
CA GLY A 265 21.94 37.99 -27.83
C GLY A 265 20.51 38.53 -27.89
N GLY A 266 19.96 39.00 -26.76
CA GLY A 266 18.61 39.56 -26.71
C GLY A 266 17.55 38.58 -27.26
N ASN A 267 16.78 39.03 -28.25
CA ASN A 267 15.77 38.23 -28.95
C ASN A 267 16.32 37.42 -30.15
N GLY A 268 17.62 37.48 -30.43
CA GLY A 268 18.23 36.78 -31.55
C GLY A 268 17.96 35.28 -31.54
N ARG A 269 17.79 34.67 -32.72
CA ARG A 269 17.46 33.24 -32.86
C ARG A 269 18.36 32.52 -33.86
N VAL A 270 18.74 31.30 -33.51
CA VAL A 270 19.21 30.31 -34.47
C VAL A 270 17.99 29.46 -34.88
N ARG A 271 17.70 29.31 -36.16
CA ARG A 271 16.50 28.62 -36.64
C ARG A 271 16.84 27.51 -37.61
N VAL A 272 16.26 26.34 -37.41
CA VAL A 272 16.42 25.19 -38.33
C VAL A 272 15.47 25.29 -39.53
N SER A 273 15.97 24.94 -40.70
CA SER A 273 15.21 24.76 -41.94
C SER A 273 15.64 23.47 -42.65
N GLY A 274 14.68 22.58 -42.93
CA GLY A 274 14.93 21.21 -43.35
C GLY A 274 15.49 20.35 -42.21
N VAL A 275 16.65 19.75 -42.48
CA VAL A 275 17.39 18.92 -41.52
C VAL A 275 18.76 19.53 -41.27
N ALA A 276 18.95 20.20 -40.14
CA ALA A 276 20.28 20.67 -39.73
C ALA A 276 20.95 19.62 -38.84
N VAL A 277 22.28 19.59 -38.83
CA VAL A 277 23.10 18.71 -38.00
C VAL A 277 24.02 19.55 -37.12
N LEU A 278 24.01 19.30 -35.82
CA LEU A 278 25.03 19.76 -34.88
C LEU A 278 25.94 18.58 -34.56
N ASP A 279 27.19 18.68 -34.99
CA ASP A 279 28.20 17.66 -34.77
C ASP A 279 29.16 18.09 -33.64
N GLY A 280 28.95 17.48 -32.48
CA GLY A 280 29.75 17.61 -31.27
C GLY A 280 30.93 16.64 -31.20
N SER A 281 31.33 15.98 -32.29
CA SER A 281 32.57 15.16 -32.32
C SER A 281 33.84 15.98 -32.06
N ALA A 282 33.75 17.31 -32.15
CA ALA A 282 34.82 18.26 -31.86
C ALA A 282 34.34 19.39 -30.92
N ASP A 283 33.68 19.01 -29.81
CA ASP A 283 33.26 19.89 -28.71
C ASP A 283 32.43 21.10 -29.18
N LEU A 284 31.14 20.87 -29.44
CA LEU A 284 30.19 21.93 -29.78
C LEU A 284 29.58 22.52 -28.51
N VAL A 285 29.57 23.85 -28.40
CA VAL A 285 28.93 24.60 -27.31
C VAL A 285 27.74 25.37 -27.84
N ASN A 286 26.53 25.01 -27.40
CA ASN A 286 25.32 25.78 -27.64
C ASN A 286 25.01 26.68 -26.45
N ASP A 287 25.30 27.97 -26.57
CA ASP A 287 24.79 29.04 -25.68
C ASP A 287 23.63 29.81 -26.35
N ALA A 288 23.18 29.36 -27.53
CA ALA A 288 22.12 30.00 -28.30
C ALA A 288 20.73 29.49 -27.92
N VAL A 289 19.73 30.28 -28.31
CA VAL A 289 18.37 29.81 -28.48
C VAL A 289 18.18 29.29 -29.91
N ILE A 290 18.11 27.96 -30.04
CA ILE A 290 17.87 27.23 -31.28
C ILE A 290 16.38 26.88 -31.37
N ASP A 291 15.70 27.34 -32.41
CA ASP A 291 14.32 26.97 -32.71
C ASP A 291 14.29 25.90 -33.81
N VAL A 292 13.63 24.78 -33.53
CA VAL A 292 13.25 23.71 -34.46
C VAL A 292 11.77 23.87 -34.78
N PRO A 293 11.41 24.51 -35.91
CA PRO A 293 10.02 24.78 -36.26
C PRO A 293 9.24 23.52 -36.60
N ASN A 294 7.92 23.64 -36.66
CA ASN A 294 7.04 22.56 -37.09
C ASN A 294 7.50 21.87 -38.39
N PHE A 295 7.50 20.54 -38.39
CA PHE A 295 7.93 19.68 -39.50
C PHE A 295 9.44 19.75 -39.83
N GLN A 296 10.26 20.34 -38.95
CA GLN A 296 11.72 20.36 -39.10
C GLN A 296 12.39 19.34 -38.18
N ALA A 297 13.66 19.05 -38.46
CA ALA A 297 14.48 18.18 -37.62
C ALA A 297 15.88 18.76 -37.36
N LEU A 298 16.35 18.61 -36.13
CA LEU A 298 17.72 18.86 -35.73
C LEU A 298 18.39 17.54 -35.38
N ASP A 299 19.48 17.23 -36.04
CA ASP A 299 20.25 16.01 -35.80
C ASP A 299 21.45 16.32 -34.91
N LEU A 300 21.73 15.47 -33.94
CA LEU A 300 22.82 15.59 -32.99
C LEU A 300 23.80 14.43 -33.12
N LEU A 301 25.09 14.72 -32.99
CA LEU A 301 26.19 13.76 -32.92
C LEU A 301 27.16 14.14 -31.81
N GLY A 302 27.77 13.15 -31.14
CA GLY A 302 28.87 13.35 -30.22
C GLY A 302 28.49 14.10 -28.94
N HIS A 303 29.46 14.85 -28.40
CA HIS A 303 29.32 15.58 -27.13
C HIS A 303 28.97 17.05 -27.39
N ILE A 304 27.84 17.50 -26.85
CA ILE A 304 27.34 18.86 -26.99
C ILE A 304 27.16 19.48 -25.61
N THR A 305 27.86 20.58 -25.35
CA THR A 305 27.62 21.42 -24.16
C THR A 305 26.49 22.40 -24.48
N ASN A 306 25.27 22.08 -24.06
CA ASN A 306 24.10 22.92 -24.20
C ASN A 306 23.91 23.77 -22.92
N ASN A 307 24.30 25.04 -22.94
CA ASN A 307 23.92 26.01 -21.91
C ASN A 307 22.72 26.86 -22.33
N GLY A 308 22.38 26.84 -23.63
CA GLY A 308 21.27 27.56 -24.23
C GLY A 308 19.96 26.79 -24.19
N THR A 309 19.09 27.07 -25.16
CA THR A 309 17.77 26.42 -25.29
C THR A 309 17.60 25.85 -26.69
N ILE A 310 17.16 24.59 -26.79
CA ILE A 310 16.68 23.97 -28.03
C ILE A 310 15.17 23.83 -27.95
N ASN A 311 14.41 24.56 -28.77
CA ASN A 311 12.94 24.55 -28.78
C ASN A 311 12.40 23.67 -29.91
N LEU A 312 11.60 22.66 -29.59
CA LEU A 312 10.81 21.90 -30.56
C LEU A 312 9.40 22.49 -30.64
N GLN A 313 9.08 23.13 -31.76
CA GLN A 313 7.88 23.95 -31.94
C GLN A 313 6.82 23.27 -32.81
N SER A 314 6.48 22.01 -32.50
CA SER A 314 5.39 21.33 -33.19
C SER A 314 4.05 22.05 -33.00
N VAL A 315 3.29 22.14 -34.09
CA VAL A 315 1.87 22.57 -34.08
C VAL A 315 0.97 21.48 -34.70
N GLY A 316 1.39 20.22 -34.59
CA GLY A 316 0.64 19.04 -35.05
C GLY A 316 1.32 18.23 -36.16
N ASN A 317 2.58 18.52 -36.50
CA ASN A 317 3.40 17.64 -37.32
C ASN A 317 4.66 17.23 -36.55
N ILE A 318 5.18 16.05 -36.88
CA ILE A 318 6.40 15.53 -36.27
C ILE A 318 7.51 16.57 -36.39
N THR A 319 8.00 17.01 -35.23
CA THR A 319 9.09 17.97 -35.09
C THR A 319 10.11 17.35 -34.17
N SER A 320 11.33 17.13 -34.66
CA SER A 320 12.20 16.14 -34.02
C SER A 320 13.60 16.63 -33.71
N LEU A 321 14.11 16.16 -32.58
CA LEU A 321 15.53 16.13 -32.24
C LEU A 321 16.01 14.70 -32.44
N ARG A 322 16.98 14.47 -33.32
CA ARG A 322 17.37 13.12 -33.74
C ARG A 322 18.81 12.80 -33.42
N LEU A 323 19.07 11.61 -32.91
CA LEU A 323 20.41 11.10 -32.68
C LEU A 323 20.91 10.36 -33.93
N ARG A 324 22.14 10.67 -34.36
CA ARG A 324 22.84 9.90 -35.43
C ARG A 324 24.05 9.11 -34.92
N ASP A 325 24.39 9.27 -33.65
CA ASP A 325 25.34 8.48 -32.87
C ASP A 325 24.88 8.52 -31.39
N ASP A 326 25.62 7.87 -30.49
CA ASP A 326 25.48 8.13 -29.06
C ASP A 326 25.79 9.61 -28.78
N VAL A 327 24.86 10.30 -28.11
CA VAL A 327 24.94 11.75 -27.87
C VAL A 327 24.98 12.02 -26.38
N THR A 328 25.91 12.87 -25.95
CA THR A 328 25.91 13.44 -24.60
C THR A 328 25.49 14.90 -24.67
N LEU A 329 24.41 15.24 -24.00
CA LEU A 329 23.98 16.61 -23.74
C LEU A 329 24.43 17.00 -22.33
N ASP A 330 25.53 17.73 -22.26
CA ASP A 330 26.01 18.38 -21.03
C ASP A 330 25.63 19.88 -21.05
N GLY A 331 25.96 20.61 -19.99
CA GLY A 331 25.54 21.99 -19.79
C GLY A 331 24.17 22.09 -19.10
N ASN A 332 23.94 23.21 -18.42
CA ASN A 332 22.72 23.45 -17.64
C ASN A 332 21.59 24.06 -18.48
N GLY A 333 21.57 23.79 -19.78
CA GLY A 333 20.60 24.33 -20.73
C GLY A 333 19.27 23.59 -20.71
N THR A 334 18.42 23.90 -21.68
CA THR A 334 17.07 23.33 -21.80
C THR A 334 16.81 22.76 -23.19
N VAL A 335 16.23 21.57 -23.26
CA VAL A 335 15.52 21.07 -24.45
C VAL A 335 14.02 21.20 -24.15
N ASN A 336 13.36 22.12 -24.85
CA ASN A 336 11.99 22.53 -24.57
C ASN A 336 11.05 22.04 -25.69
N LEU A 337 10.23 21.05 -25.37
CA LEU A 337 9.21 20.53 -26.26
C LEU A 337 7.92 21.36 -26.05
N SER A 338 7.35 21.89 -27.13
CA SER A 338 6.05 22.56 -27.06
C SER A 338 4.94 21.64 -26.52
N ASN A 339 3.80 22.20 -26.10
CA ASN A 339 2.65 21.42 -25.60
C ASN A 339 1.93 20.67 -26.74
N ASN A 340 2.62 19.74 -27.40
CA ASN A 340 2.13 18.94 -28.51
C ASN A 340 2.72 17.53 -28.45
N THR A 341 1.91 16.51 -28.76
CA THR A 341 2.33 15.10 -28.75
C THR A 341 3.29 14.74 -29.89
N GLU A 342 3.34 15.57 -30.95
CA GLU A 342 4.16 15.36 -32.15
C GLU A 342 5.58 15.94 -32.02
N ASN A 343 6.01 16.36 -30.83
CA ASN A 343 7.43 16.58 -30.58
C ASN A 343 8.09 15.23 -30.29
N GLU A 344 9.19 14.94 -30.97
CA GLU A 344 9.91 13.67 -30.81
C GLU A 344 11.39 13.87 -30.56
N LEU A 345 11.92 13.20 -29.54
CA LEU A 345 13.36 12.98 -29.41
C LEU A 345 13.61 11.50 -29.74
N ARG A 346 14.34 11.18 -30.80
CA ARG A 346 14.44 9.80 -31.31
C ARG A 346 15.80 9.50 -31.97
N SER A 347 16.12 8.25 -32.24
CA SER A 347 17.29 7.91 -33.09
C SER A 347 16.93 7.87 -34.58
N THR A 348 17.94 8.01 -35.44
CA THR A 348 17.81 7.75 -36.87
C THR A 348 19.04 7.01 -37.41
N GLY A 349 18.83 5.88 -38.10
CA GLY A 349 19.92 5.08 -38.68
C GLY A 349 20.54 4.04 -37.73
N GLY A 350 20.04 3.93 -36.50
CA GLY A 350 20.44 2.95 -35.49
C GLY A 350 19.64 3.13 -34.20
N VAL A 351 19.91 2.31 -33.19
CA VAL A 351 19.49 2.54 -31.81
C VAL A 351 20.67 3.18 -31.09
N PHE A 352 20.55 4.43 -30.69
CA PHE A 352 21.59 5.20 -29.98
C PHE A 352 21.16 5.54 -28.56
N THR A 353 22.09 6.00 -27.73
CA THR A 353 21.82 6.45 -26.37
C THR A 353 21.92 7.95 -26.28
N LEU A 354 20.90 8.59 -25.70
CA LEU A 354 21.02 9.95 -25.20
C LEU A 354 21.49 9.92 -23.75
N THR A 355 22.64 10.52 -23.46
CA THR A 355 23.07 10.85 -22.11
C THR A 355 22.73 12.30 -21.82
N ASN A 356 21.70 12.52 -21.00
CA ASN A 356 21.37 13.84 -20.45
C ASN A 356 22.17 14.06 -19.16
N GLU A 357 23.32 14.73 -19.24
CA GLU A 357 24.23 14.88 -18.10
C GLU A 357 23.70 15.88 -17.06
N SER A 358 23.29 17.07 -17.51
CA SER A 358 22.87 18.16 -16.62
C SER A 358 21.76 19.07 -17.18
N ASN A 359 21.19 18.75 -18.36
CA ASN A 359 20.15 19.56 -18.99
C ASN A 359 18.75 19.31 -18.42
N LEU A 360 17.87 20.28 -18.63
CA LEU A 360 16.43 20.16 -18.45
C LEU A 360 15.74 19.78 -19.76
N LEU A 361 15.19 18.56 -19.82
CA LEU A 361 14.32 18.09 -20.90
C LEU A 361 12.88 18.28 -20.42
N ARG A 362 12.10 19.15 -21.06
CA ARG A 362 10.75 19.50 -20.58
C ARG A 362 9.72 19.61 -21.68
N GLY A 363 8.44 19.52 -21.32
CA GLY A 363 7.33 19.81 -22.22
C GLY A 363 6.38 18.64 -22.44
N SER A 364 5.92 18.47 -23.68
CA SER A 364 5.08 17.34 -24.12
C SER A 364 5.65 16.69 -25.38
N GLY A 365 5.38 15.40 -25.59
CA GLY A 365 5.87 14.67 -26.75
C GLY A 365 6.37 13.27 -26.37
N ARG A 366 7.19 12.68 -27.24
CA ARG A 366 7.78 11.36 -27.05
C ARG A 366 9.30 11.46 -26.92
N LEU A 367 9.84 10.97 -25.80
CA LEU A 367 11.27 10.75 -25.59
C LEU A 367 11.57 9.29 -25.88
N GLY A 368 12.14 9.08 -27.07
CA GLY A 368 12.67 7.85 -27.59
C GLY A 368 11.85 7.23 -28.71
N ALA A 369 10.52 7.28 -28.62
CA ALA A 369 9.61 6.70 -29.61
C ALA A 369 9.98 5.24 -29.98
N ASN A 370 10.44 4.47 -29.00
CA ASN A 370 10.98 3.11 -29.12
C ASN A 370 12.18 3.00 -30.09
N THR A 371 13.09 3.99 -30.07
CA THR A 371 14.27 4.00 -30.95
C THR A 371 15.58 4.42 -30.29
N LEU A 372 15.59 4.83 -29.01
CA LEU A 372 16.82 5.21 -28.31
C LEU A 372 16.83 4.71 -26.87
N GLY A 373 18.03 4.50 -26.33
CA GLY A 373 18.26 4.38 -24.88
C GLY A 373 18.43 5.75 -24.22
N LEU A 374 18.04 5.87 -22.96
CA LEU A 374 18.16 7.13 -22.22
C LEU A 374 18.97 6.92 -20.94
N VAL A 375 20.04 7.70 -20.77
CA VAL A 375 20.73 7.88 -19.49
C VAL A 375 20.42 9.28 -18.99
N ASN A 376 19.64 9.40 -17.92
CA ASN A 376 19.27 10.68 -17.33
C ASN A 376 20.02 10.92 -16.03
N ARG A 377 20.93 11.90 -16.02
CA ARG A 377 21.59 12.46 -14.83
C ARG A 377 21.14 13.90 -14.54
N GLY A 378 20.56 14.57 -15.54
CA GLY A 378 19.90 15.86 -15.41
C GLY A 378 18.43 15.75 -14.96
N THR A 379 17.54 16.55 -15.57
CA THR A 379 16.10 16.54 -15.28
C THR A 379 15.26 16.27 -16.53
N VAL A 380 14.30 15.35 -16.43
CA VAL A 380 13.18 15.20 -17.37
C VAL A 380 11.91 15.67 -16.67
N ARG A 381 11.17 16.61 -17.23
CA ARG A 381 9.98 17.21 -16.59
C ARG A 381 8.76 17.30 -17.51
N ALA A 382 7.67 16.64 -17.13
CA ALA A 382 6.35 16.87 -17.68
C ALA A 382 5.68 18.05 -16.95
N ASP A 383 5.55 19.18 -17.63
CA ASP A 383 4.98 20.42 -17.06
C ASP A 383 3.92 21.08 -17.95
N GLN A 384 3.38 20.32 -18.89
CA GLN A 384 2.36 20.75 -19.84
C GLN A 384 1.14 19.83 -19.81
N PRO A 385 -0.05 20.31 -20.21
CA PRO A 385 -1.28 19.52 -20.23
C PRO A 385 -1.22 18.23 -21.06
N ASN A 386 -0.52 18.23 -22.21
CA ASN A 386 -0.28 17.00 -22.96
C ASN A 386 0.87 16.21 -22.33
N ALA A 387 0.79 14.89 -22.36
CA ALA A 387 1.77 14.02 -21.72
C ALA A 387 3.17 14.15 -22.35
N LEU A 388 4.19 13.98 -21.51
CA LEU A 388 5.54 13.61 -21.92
C LEU A 388 5.67 12.10 -21.75
N VAL A 389 5.85 11.38 -22.85
CA VAL A 389 5.96 9.92 -22.86
C VAL A 389 7.42 9.55 -23.02
N VAL A 390 8.01 8.88 -22.03
CA VAL A 390 9.33 8.24 -22.13
C VAL A 390 9.11 6.81 -22.60
N ASP A 391 9.57 6.54 -23.80
CA ASP A 391 9.33 5.31 -24.58
C ASP A 391 10.69 4.91 -25.19
N PRO A 392 11.59 4.32 -24.38
CA PRO A 392 12.93 3.93 -24.81
C PRO A 392 12.86 2.68 -25.72
N ASP A 393 13.97 2.39 -26.39
CA ASP A 393 14.18 1.07 -27.01
C ASP A 393 14.31 -0.03 -25.95
N ASP A 394 13.66 -1.17 -26.16
CA ASP A 394 13.65 -2.31 -25.23
C ASP A 394 15.04 -2.86 -24.89
N ALA A 395 16.01 -2.78 -25.82
CA ALA A 395 17.34 -3.34 -25.62
C ALA A 395 18.26 -2.41 -24.82
N ARG A 396 18.07 -1.08 -24.92
CA ARG A 396 18.89 -0.11 -24.18
C ARG A 396 18.22 0.44 -22.92
N GLY A 397 16.89 0.50 -22.89
CA GLY A 397 16.09 0.92 -21.73
C GLY A 397 16.37 2.35 -21.26
N VAL A 398 16.02 2.61 -19.99
CA VAL A 398 16.33 3.84 -19.28
C VAL A 398 17.23 3.55 -18.08
N VAL A 399 18.28 4.34 -17.92
CA VAL A 399 19.03 4.51 -16.67
C VAL A 399 18.74 5.90 -16.13
N ASN A 400 18.18 6.01 -14.94
CA ASN A 400 17.91 7.29 -14.28
C ASN A 400 18.74 7.40 -13.00
N ALA A 401 19.67 8.35 -12.96
CA ALA A 401 20.38 8.78 -11.75
C ALA A 401 20.09 10.26 -11.39
N GLY A 402 19.29 10.93 -12.23
CA GLY A 402 18.81 12.29 -12.03
C GLY A 402 17.34 12.33 -11.60
N LEU A 403 16.63 13.37 -12.06
CA LEU A 403 15.22 13.59 -11.76
C LEU A 403 14.35 13.33 -12.99
N MET A 404 13.29 12.54 -12.83
CA MET A 404 12.15 12.52 -13.74
C MET A 404 10.89 12.95 -12.97
N GLU A 405 10.23 14.02 -13.42
CA GLU A 405 9.16 14.66 -12.64
C GLU A 405 7.91 14.97 -13.48
N ALA A 406 6.73 14.71 -12.91
CA ALA A 406 5.48 15.31 -13.35
C ALA A 406 5.04 16.42 -12.39
N THR A 407 4.88 17.64 -12.90
CA THR A 407 4.43 18.80 -12.10
C THR A 407 2.93 19.07 -12.30
N ALA A 408 2.37 20.04 -11.57
CA ALA A 408 0.95 20.38 -11.62
C ALA A 408 0.39 20.48 -13.06
N GLY A 409 -0.62 19.66 -13.36
CA GLY A 409 -1.25 19.60 -14.68
C GLY A 409 -0.48 18.83 -15.76
N GLY A 410 0.72 18.34 -15.45
CA GLY A 410 1.53 17.50 -16.33
C GLY A 410 1.37 15.99 -16.07
N THR A 411 1.54 15.21 -17.13
CA THR A 411 1.62 13.74 -17.06
C THR A 411 2.95 13.27 -17.63
N LEU A 412 3.75 12.59 -16.82
CA LEU A 412 4.93 11.83 -17.26
C LEU A 412 4.52 10.37 -17.40
N THR A 413 4.51 9.83 -18.62
CA THR A 413 4.23 8.40 -18.85
C THR A 413 5.54 7.67 -19.09
N LEU A 414 5.81 6.66 -18.27
CA LEU A 414 6.87 5.68 -18.46
C LEU A 414 6.24 4.49 -19.20
N ALA A 415 6.54 4.36 -20.50
CA ALA A 415 5.90 3.42 -21.39
C ALA A 415 6.82 2.24 -21.69
N ASP A 416 6.35 1.04 -21.37
CA ASP A 416 7.00 -0.26 -21.63
C ASP A 416 8.47 -0.34 -21.14
N GLY A 417 9.11 -1.51 -21.29
CA GLY A 417 10.54 -1.67 -20.98
C GLY A 417 10.96 -1.52 -19.50
N LEU A 418 12.28 -1.44 -19.29
CA LEU A 418 12.93 -1.32 -17.99
C LEU A 418 13.42 0.12 -17.75
N PHE A 419 13.01 0.67 -16.61
CA PHE A 419 13.49 1.92 -16.04
C PHE A 419 14.36 1.60 -14.83
N GLN A 420 15.65 1.41 -15.06
CA GLN A 420 16.64 1.28 -14.00
C GLN A 420 16.81 2.64 -13.33
N ASN A 421 16.17 2.83 -12.18
CA ASN A 421 16.13 4.12 -11.48
C ASN A 421 17.37 4.32 -10.57
N PHE A 422 18.53 3.89 -11.03
CA PHE A 422 19.81 4.10 -10.37
C PHE A 422 20.97 3.92 -11.37
N GLU A 423 22.11 4.56 -11.10
CA GLU A 423 23.37 4.31 -11.79
C GLU A 423 24.47 3.99 -10.76
N GLY A 424 24.88 2.73 -10.70
CA GLY A 424 25.81 2.27 -9.66
C GLY A 424 25.23 2.51 -8.26
N PRO A 425 25.90 3.26 -7.36
CA PRO A 425 25.39 3.56 -6.02
C PRO A 425 24.49 4.80 -5.96
N VAL A 426 24.22 5.47 -7.08
CA VAL A 426 23.44 6.71 -7.13
C VAL A 426 22.01 6.39 -7.50
N ASP A 427 21.09 6.59 -6.55
CA ASP A 427 19.66 6.45 -6.77
C ASP A 427 19.12 7.64 -7.59
N GLY A 428 18.37 7.32 -8.65
CA GLY A 428 17.54 8.29 -9.36
C GLY A 428 16.25 8.59 -8.60
N THR A 429 15.59 9.68 -9.00
CA THR A 429 14.27 10.05 -8.48
C THR A 429 13.26 10.12 -9.61
N ILE A 430 12.14 9.40 -9.46
CA ILE A 430 10.93 9.57 -10.26
C ILE A 430 9.85 10.12 -9.34
N GLN A 431 9.28 11.29 -9.63
CA GLN A 431 8.29 11.89 -8.73
C GLN A 431 7.13 12.57 -9.44
N ALA A 432 5.99 12.61 -8.74
CA ALA A 432 4.86 13.46 -9.10
C ALA A 432 4.68 14.54 -8.02
N THR A 433 4.61 15.81 -8.44
CA THR A 433 4.38 16.98 -7.59
C THR A 433 3.11 17.69 -8.10
N ASP A 434 1.96 17.38 -7.50
CA ASP A 434 0.62 17.76 -7.98
C ASP A 434 0.26 17.31 -9.43
N GLY A 435 1.16 16.57 -10.10
CA GLY A 435 0.99 16.00 -11.44
C GLY A 435 0.67 14.50 -11.41
N THR A 436 0.84 13.84 -12.56
CA THR A 436 0.69 12.38 -12.68
C THR A 436 1.95 11.74 -13.24
N VAL A 437 2.51 10.76 -12.53
CA VAL A 437 3.42 9.78 -13.13
C VAL A 437 2.60 8.54 -13.47
N GLU A 438 2.57 8.13 -14.73
CA GLU A 438 1.99 6.87 -15.17
C GLU A 438 3.09 5.84 -15.46
N VAL A 439 3.01 4.67 -14.83
CA VAL A 439 3.81 3.49 -15.19
C VAL A 439 2.92 2.56 -15.99
N ASN A 440 3.11 2.55 -17.32
CA ASN A 440 2.26 1.83 -18.27
C ASN A 440 3.05 0.71 -18.95
N GLY A 441 2.85 -0.54 -18.50
CA GLY A 441 3.61 -1.71 -18.97
C GLY A 441 5.09 -1.73 -18.55
N ALA A 442 5.62 -0.62 -18.06
CA ALA A 442 7.00 -0.45 -17.65
C ALA A 442 7.32 -1.07 -16.28
N THR A 443 8.59 -1.39 -16.07
CA THR A 443 9.16 -1.78 -14.78
C THR A 443 10.12 -0.71 -14.29
N VAL A 444 9.83 -0.08 -13.15
CA VAL A 444 10.74 0.82 -12.44
C VAL A 444 11.47 0.02 -11.35
N ASP A 445 12.78 -0.12 -11.50
CA ASP A 445 13.63 -0.90 -10.60
C ASP A 445 14.62 0.01 -9.84
N GLY A 446 14.61 -0.07 -8.51
CA GLY A 446 15.51 0.69 -7.64
C GLY A 446 15.14 2.16 -7.45
N GLY A 447 16.07 2.92 -6.86
CA GLY A 447 15.96 4.36 -6.64
C GLY A 447 14.78 4.82 -5.79
N ASN A 448 14.44 6.10 -5.93
CA ASN A 448 13.34 6.73 -5.20
C ASN A 448 12.15 7.00 -6.13
N VAL A 449 10.96 6.61 -5.68
CA VAL A 449 9.68 6.99 -6.30
C VAL A 449 8.83 7.73 -5.27
N ALA A 450 8.31 8.91 -5.61
CA ALA A 450 7.57 9.73 -4.65
C ALA A 450 6.37 10.46 -5.25
N THR A 451 5.32 10.65 -4.44
CA THR A 451 4.19 11.53 -4.74
C THR A 451 4.06 12.62 -3.69
N HIS A 452 3.77 13.85 -4.12
CA HIS A 452 3.63 15.02 -3.25
C HIS A 452 2.38 15.83 -3.60
N GLY A 453 1.71 16.37 -2.57
CA GLY A 453 0.52 17.20 -2.74
C GLY A 453 -0.67 16.40 -3.28
N SER A 454 -1.34 16.87 -4.32
CA SER A 454 -2.44 16.14 -4.97
C SER A 454 -1.97 15.21 -6.09
N ALA A 455 -0.71 14.77 -6.04
CA ALA A 455 -0.11 13.94 -7.07
C ALA A 455 -0.73 12.55 -7.19
N THR A 456 -0.60 11.96 -8.38
CA THR A 456 -0.98 10.57 -8.64
C THR A 456 0.18 9.76 -9.23
N LEU A 457 0.50 8.62 -8.62
CA LEU A 457 1.24 7.53 -9.27
C LEU A 457 0.23 6.54 -9.83
N ARG A 458 0.08 6.50 -11.15
CA ARG A 458 -0.90 5.66 -11.84
C ARG A 458 -0.24 4.43 -12.44
N LEU A 459 -0.67 3.24 -12.04
CA LEU A 459 -0.12 1.98 -12.51
C LEU A 459 -1.11 1.31 -13.48
N VAL A 460 -0.63 0.99 -14.68
CA VAL A 460 -1.36 0.25 -15.73
C VAL A 460 -0.48 -0.91 -16.15
N ASN A 461 -0.71 -2.10 -15.59
CA ASN A 461 0.25 -3.21 -15.69
C ASN A 461 1.70 -2.82 -15.34
N GLY A 462 1.87 -1.82 -14.47
CA GLY A 462 3.17 -1.24 -14.13
C GLY A 462 3.77 -1.90 -12.89
N THR A 463 5.09 -2.01 -12.86
CA THR A 463 5.84 -2.49 -11.69
C THR A 463 6.70 -1.36 -11.13
N VAL A 464 6.66 -1.14 -9.82
CA VAL A 464 7.60 -0.27 -9.09
C VAL A 464 8.17 -1.08 -7.94
N HIS A 465 9.46 -1.38 -7.99
CA HIS A 465 10.10 -2.26 -7.01
C HIS A 465 11.61 -2.01 -6.85
N GLY A 466 12.26 -2.75 -5.95
CA GLY A 466 13.71 -2.70 -5.73
C GLY A 466 14.23 -1.45 -5.00
N GLY A 467 13.46 -0.36 -4.98
CA GLY A 467 13.83 0.93 -4.39
C GLY A 467 12.96 1.35 -3.20
N THR A 468 12.85 2.66 -2.99
CA THR A 468 11.93 3.28 -2.04
C THR A 468 10.71 3.86 -2.77
N LEU A 469 9.51 3.66 -2.20
CA LEU A 469 8.29 4.32 -2.64
C LEU A 469 7.66 5.07 -1.47
N VAL A 470 7.47 6.38 -1.60
CA VAL A 470 6.74 7.20 -0.63
C VAL A 470 5.50 7.79 -1.28
N ASN A 471 4.32 7.40 -0.78
CA ASN A 471 3.06 8.04 -1.14
C ASN A 471 2.75 9.14 -0.11
N GLY A 472 3.00 10.39 -0.47
CA GLY A 472 2.87 11.53 0.44
C GLY A 472 1.42 11.86 0.80
N ALA A 473 1.23 12.62 1.88
CA ALA A 473 -0.08 13.08 2.33
C ALA A 473 -0.85 13.81 1.21
N GLY A 474 -2.13 13.43 1.01
CA GLY A 474 -3.00 13.98 -0.03
C GLY A 474 -2.81 13.37 -1.43
N SER A 475 -1.78 12.57 -1.64
CA SER A 475 -1.48 11.93 -2.93
C SER A 475 -2.11 10.54 -3.05
N THR A 476 -2.15 10.04 -4.29
CA THR A 476 -2.75 8.75 -4.62
C THR A 476 -1.78 7.83 -5.37
N VAL A 477 -1.66 6.57 -4.95
CA VAL A 477 -1.16 5.47 -5.77
C VAL A 477 -2.37 4.70 -6.31
N ARG A 478 -2.49 4.54 -7.62
CA ARG A 478 -3.68 3.95 -8.25
C ARG A 478 -3.32 2.80 -9.17
N ALA A 479 -3.69 1.58 -8.77
CA ALA A 479 -3.70 0.42 -9.67
C ALA A 479 -4.96 0.51 -10.55
N ALA A 480 -4.78 1.04 -11.76
CA ALA A 480 -5.89 1.45 -12.61
C ALA A 480 -6.47 0.30 -13.46
N SER A 481 -5.62 -0.61 -13.93
CA SER A 481 -6.06 -1.80 -14.66
C SER A 481 -4.97 -2.88 -14.72
N GLY A 482 -5.41 -4.10 -14.99
CA GLY A 482 -4.54 -5.25 -15.13
C GLY A 482 -3.82 -5.61 -13.84
N THR A 483 -2.60 -6.13 -13.91
CA THR A 483 -1.81 -6.53 -12.72
C THR A 483 -0.64 -5.59 -12.55
N SER A 484 -0.71 -4.73 -11.54
CA SER A 484 0.39 -3.84 -11.15
C SER A 484 1.09 -4.40 -9.93
N ARG A 485 2.37 -4.07 -9.74
CA ARG A 485 3.18 -4.57 -8.63
C ARG A 485 3.89 -3.43 -7.89
N LEU A 486 3.88 -3.51 -6.57
CA LEU A 486 4.71 -2.70 -5.68
C LEU A 486 5.68 -3.60 -4.90
N GLY A 487 6.90 -3.11 -4.67
CA GLY A 487 7.92 -3.80 -3.90
C GLY A 487 9.02 -2.85 -3.42
N GLY A 488 9.95 -3.36 -2.61
CA GLY A 488 11.00 -2.56 -1.97
C GLY A 488 10.54 -1.95 -0.64
N ALA A 489 11.11 -0.81 -0.25
CA ALA A 489 10.72 -0.11 0.97
C ALA A 489 9.56 0.87 0.66
N VAL A 490 8.34 0.47 1.02
CA VAL A 490 7.11 1.21 0.66
C VAL A 490 6.48 1.86 1.88
N THR A 491 6.18 3.15 1.77
CA THR A 491 5.52 3.96 2.80
C THR A 491 4.29 4.67 2.21
N PHE A 492 3.16 4.54 2.89
CA PHE A 492 1.93 5.29 2.65
C PHE A 492 1.69 6.20 3.85
N ASP A 493 1.94 7.50 3.68
CA ASP A 493 1.83 8.47 4.76
C ASP A 493 0.37 8.67 5.20
N THR A 494 0.18 9.22 6.39
CA THR A 494 -1.14 9.65 6.87
C THR A 494 -1.83 10.57 5.87
N GLY A 495 -3.06 10.23 5.48
CA GLY A 495 -3.86 10.98 4.51
C GLY A 495 -3.48 10.73 3.04
N SER A 496 -2.56 9.79 2.77
CA SER A 496 -2.34 9.25 1.43
C SER A 496 -3.36 8.15 1.09
N PHE A 497 -3.57 7.91 -0.20
CA PHE A 497 -4.52 6.91 -0.69
C PHE A 497 -3.84 5.91 -1.62
N VAL A 498 -4.13 4.63 -1.45
CA VAL A 498 -3.87 3.57 -2.41
C VAL A 498 -5.23 3.07 -2.91
N VAL A 499 -5.44 3.07 -4.22
CA VAL A 499 -6.70 2.68 -4.84
C VAL A 499 -6.47 1.54 -5.81
N VAL A 500 -7.14 0.41 -5.58
CA VAL A 500 -7.24 -0.69 -6.53
C VAL A 500 -8.60 -0.58 -7.24
N ASP A 501 -8.57 -0.18 -8.50
CA ASP A 501 -9.78 0.00 -9.31
C ASP A 501 -10.47 -1.34 -9.60
N ASN A 502 -11.75 -1.29 -9.94
CA ASN A 502 -12.50 -2.46 -10.38
C ASN A 502 -11.81 -3.20 -11.53
N PHE A 503 -11.65 -4.52 -11.39
CA PHE A 503 -10.94 -5.41 -12.34
C PHE A 503 -9.40 -5.30 -12.31
N ALA A 504 -8.83 -4.48 -11.42
CA ALA A 504 -7.39 -4.41 -11.23
C ALA A 504 -6.90 -5.40 -10.14
N THR A 505 -5.65 -5.79 -10.27
CA THR A 505 -4.88 -6.49 -9.22
C THR A 505 -3.66 -5.64 -8.86
N LEU A 506 -3.48 -5.42 -7.55
CA LEU A 506 -2.27 -4.86 -6.99
C LEU A 506 -1.51 -5.96 -6.25
N ASP A 507 -0.36 -6.33 -6.79
CA ASP A 507 0.56 -7.28 -6.19
C ASP A 507 1.50 -6.55 -5.21
N LEU A 508 1.61 -7.07 -3.98
CA LEU A 508 2.59 -6.66 -2.99
C LEU A 508 3.71 -7.70 -2.95
N GLU A 509 4.91 -7.29 -3.33
CA GLU A 509 6.12 -8.09 -3.29
C GLU A 509 6.71 -8.17 -1.90
N ALA A 510 7.05 -9.38 -1.45
CA ALA A 510 7.93 -9.58 -0.30
C ALA A 510 9.38 -9.38 -0.78
N SER A 511 10.03 -8.27 -0.39
CA SER A 511 11.42 -8.01 -0.78
C SER A 511 12.41 -8.60 0.23
N ALA A 512 13.57 -9.05 -0.24
CA ALA A 512 14.68 -9.50 0.61
C ALA A 512 15.32 -8.29 1.34
N GLY A 513 14.75 -7.90 2.48
CA GLY A 513 15.26 -6.79 3.31
C GLY A 513 14.19 -5.82 3.81
N ALA A 514 13.02 -5.79 3.18
CA ALA A 514 11.84 -5.06 3.65
C ALA A 514 10.59 -5.94 3.45
N THR A 515 10.20 -6.68 4.49
CA THR A 515 8.97 -7.49 4.52
C THR A 515 7.76 -6.70 5.03
N SER A 516 7.95 -5.41 5.34
CA SER A 516 6.96 -4.50 5.92
C SER A 516 6.67 -3.34 4.98
N TYR A 517 5.39 -3.13 4.68
CA TYR A 517 4.85 -1.91 4.08
C TYR A 517 4.36 -1.04 5.23
N LEU A 518 4.87 0.18 5.35
CA LEU A 518 4.32 1.15 6.32
C LEU A 518 3.06 1.75 5.71
N ASN A 519 1.90 1.42 6.28
CA ASN A 519 0.61 1.96 5.94
C ASN A 519 0.06 2.79 7.10
N ASP A 520 0.21 4.11 7.03
CA ASP A 520 -0.51 5.10 7.83
C ASP A 520 -1.64 5.78 7.04
N GLY A 521 -1.74 5.50 5.73
CA GLY A 521 -2.77 5.96 4.82
C GLY A 521 -3.96 4.99 4.72
N ARG A 522 -4.68 5.06 3.59
CA ARG A 522 -5.79 4.14 3.26
C ARG A 522 -5.48 3.34 2.02
N ILE A 523 -5.60 2.02 2.09
CA ILE A 523 -5.64 1.10 0.95
C ILE A 523 -7.10 0.71 0.70
N ALA A 524 -7.65 1.03 -0.48
CA ALA A 524 -9.05 0.77 -0.82
C ALA A 524 -9.18 -0.14 -2.05
N LEU A 525 -9.99 -1.20 -1.92
CA LEU A 525 -10.40 -2.06 -3.03
C LEU A 525 -11.80 -1.65 -3.49
N ASN A 526 -11.89 -1.18 -4.74
CA ASN A 526 -13.08 -0.50 -5.27
C ASN A 526 -13.83 -1.34 -6.31
N SER A 527 -14.08 -2.62 -6.03
CA SER A 527 -14.90 -3.45 -6.93
C SER A 527 -16.31 -2.87 -7.10
N VAL A 528 -16.80 -2.87 -8.34
CA VAL A 528 -18.20 -2.60 -8.71
C VAL A 528 -18.85 -3.82 -9.38
N GLY A 529 -18.37 -5.02 -9.07
CA GLY A 529 -18.90 -6.30 -9.57
C GLY A 529 -17.90 -7.17 -10.32
N ASN A 530 -16.64 -6.72 -10.46
CA ASN A 530 -15.56 -7.55 -11.01
C ASN A 530 -14.50 -7.80 -9.94
N VAL A 531 -13.81 -8.94 -10.08
CA VAL A 531 -12.70 -9.33 -9.19
C VAL A 531 -11.68 -8.20 -9.11
N THR A 532 -11.48 -7.70 -7.90
CA THR A 532 -10.54 -6.62 -7.57
C THR A 532 -9.67 -7.13 -6.42
N THR A 533 -8.36 -7.19 -6.64
CA THR A 533 -7.50 -7.99 -5.77
C THR A 533 -6.32 -7.18 -5.24
N LEU A 534 -6.09 -7.26 -3.92
CA LEU A 534 -4.78 -7.03 -3.32
C LEU A 534 -4.13 -8.40 -3.10
N ARG A 535 -3.04 -8.70 -3.80
CA ARG A 535 -2.44 -10.04 -3.81
C ARG A 535 -1.02 -10.01 -3.26
N LEU A 536 -0.70 -10.98 -2.41
CA LEU A 536 0.62 -11.10 -1.79
C LEU A 536 1.50 -12.05 -2.62
N LEU A 537 2.73 -11.63 -2.88
CA LEU A 537 3.76 -12.41 -3.57
C LEU A 537 4.89 -12.81 -2.61
N GLY A 538 4.49 -13.46 -1.52
CA GLY A 538 5.30 -13.77 -0.35
C GLY A 538 4.66 -13.23 0.93
N ASP A 539 5.32 -13.43 2.07
CA ASP A 539 4.83 -12.91 3.35
C ASP A 539 4.95 -11.39 3.39
N VAL A 540 3.83 -10.73 3.75
CA VAL A 540 3.73 -9.27 3.78
C VAL A 540 3.23 -8.84 5.16
N THR A 541 3.91 -7.86 5.73
CA THR A 541 3.44 -7.12 6.91
C THR A 541 2.94 -5.74 6.48
N LEU A 542 1.72 -5.38 6.89
CA LEU A 542 1.22 -4.00 6.83
C LEU A 542 1.35 -3.41 8.25
N ASP A 543 2.38 -2.60 8.44
CA ASP A 543 2.66 -1.89 9.69
C ASP A 543 2.00 -0.50 9.67
N GLY A 544 1.79 0.10 10.85
CA GLY A 544 1.29 1.48 10.97
C GLY A 544 -0.16 1.55 11.42
N SER A 545 -0.73 2.75 11.35
CA SER A 545 -2.07 3.07 11.87
C SER A 545 -3.16 3.20 10.79
N GLY A 546 -2.84 2.78 9.57
CA GLY A 546 -3.67 2.97 8.38
C GLY A 546 -4.87 2.03 8.26
N GLU A 547 -5.57 2.19 7.15
CA GLU A 547 -6.83 1.51 6.84
C GLU A 547 -6.67 0.58 5.62
N LEU A 548 -7.33 -0.58 5.68
CA LEU A 548 -7.61 -1.45 4.54
C LEU A 548 -9.12 -1.56 4.36
N LEU A 549 -9.64 -0.90 3.33
CA LEU A 549 -11.07 -0.77 3.05
C LEU A 549 -11.52 -1.71 1.94
N LEU A 550 -12.49 -2.57 2.27
CA LEU A 550 -13.21 -3.42 1.33
C LEU A 550 -14.60 -2.84 1.14
N ASN A 551 -14.90 -2.17 0.01
CA ASN A 551 -16.11 -1.34 -0.17
C ASN A 551 -17.50 -2.05 -0.08
N GLY A 552 -17.57 -3.28 0.43
CA GLY A 552 -18.79 -4.07 0.63
C GLY A 552 -19.08 -5.07 -0.49
N ASN A 553 -18.32 -5.03 -1.58
CA ASN A 553 -18.47 -5.96 -2.68
C ASN A 553 -17.74 -7.28 -2.41
N THR A 554 -18.41 -8.41 -2.64
CA THR A 554 -17.85 -9.75 -2.45
C THR A 554 -16.71 -10.07 -3.41
N GLU A 555 -16.59 -9.30 -4.50
CA GLU A 555 -15.50 -9.43 -5.48
C GLU A 555 -14.23 -8.65 -5.10
N ASN A 556 -14.15 -8.08 -3.89
CA ASN A 556 -12.89 -7.63 -3.31
C ASN A 556 -12.17 -8.78 -2.63
N TYR A 557 -10.94 -9.05 -3.03
CA TYR A 557 -10.11 -10.13 -2.48
C TYR A 557 -8.79 -9.58 -1.93
N VAL A 558 -8.44 -10.01 -0.72
CA VAL A 558 -7.07 -9.91 -0.20
C VAL A 558 -6.57 -11.33 -0.04
N ARG A 559 -5.56 -11.76 -0.81
CA ARG A 559 -5.18 -13.19 -0.90
C ARG A 559 -3.70 -13.39 -1.24
N GLY A 560 -3.15 -14.56 -0.95
CA GLY A 560 -1.85 -14.98 -1.47
C GLY A 560 -1.92 -15.45 -2.93
N LEU A 561 -0.76 -15.73 -3.51
CA LEU A 561 -0.64 -16.32 -4.84
C LEU A 561 -0.67 -17.86 -4.78
N ALA A 562 0.06 -18.45 -3.83
CA ALA A 562 0.31 -19.89 -3.74
C ALA A 562 -0.45 -20.59 -2.60
N GLY A 563 -1.01 -19.85 -1.64
CA GLY A 563 -1.67 -20.42 -0.47
C GLY A 563 -0.75 -20.64 0.73
N THR A 564 0.50 -20.21 0.64
CA THR A 564 1.51 -20.32 1.71
C THR A 564 1.84 -18.98 2.33
N GLU A 565 1.38 -17.88 1.73
CA GLU A 565 1.69 -16.53 2.15
C GLU A 565 0.98 -16.17 3.45
N ARG A 566 1.63 -15.35 4.28
CA ARG A 566 1.05 -14.76 5.49
C ARG A 566 0.87 -13.25 5.32
N LEU A 567 -0.32 -12.77 5.64
CA LEU A 567 -0.59 -11.34 5.86
C LEU A 567 -0.51 -11.05 7.36
N THR A 568 0.40 -10.18 7.76
CA THR A 568 0.48 -9.66 9.14
C THR A 568 0.00 -8.23 9.17
N LEU A 569 -1.01 -7.95 9.98
CA LEU A 569 -1.57 -6.62 10.20
C LEU A 569 -1.13 -6.13 11.57
N ASN A 570 -0.49 -4.96 11.63
CA ASN A 570 0.07 -4.42 12.86
C ASN A 570 -0.36 -2.96 13.04
N GLY A 571 -1.37 -2.74 13.88
CA GLY A 571 -2.01 -1.44 14.12
C GLY A 571 -3.06 -1.02 13.09
N GLN A 572 -3.42 -1.91 12.15
CA GLN A 572 -4.27 -1.57 11.01
C GLN A 572 -5.77 -1.62 11.37
N LEU A 573 -6.58 -0.84 10.65
CA LEU A 573 -8.03 -1.00 10.59
C LEU A 573 -8.43 -1.68 9.28
N VAL A 574 -8.89 -2.93 9.33
CA VAL A 574 -9.50 -3.62 8.20
C VAL A 574 -11.01 -3.55 8.33
N HIS A 575 -11.73 -3.00 7.34
CA HIS A 575 -13.18 -2.92 7.47
C HIS A 575 -13.94 -2.93 6.13
N GLY A 576 -15.26 -3.06 6.23
CA GLY A 576 -16.19 -3.13 5.13
C GLY A 576 -16.73 -4.54 4.87
N GLY A 577 -16.79 -4.94 3.59
CA GLY A 577 -17.24 -6.27 3.16
C GLY A 577 -16.50 -6.75 1.91
N GLY A 578 -16.14 -8.03 1.89
CA GLY A 578 -15.20 -8.61 0.93
C GLY A 578 -14.66 -9.95 1.44
N ARG A 579 -13.56 -10.43 0.86
CA ARG A 579 -12.95 -11.72 1.20
C ARG A 579 -11.50 -11.55 1.58
N LEU A 580 -11.16 -11.89 2.82
CA LEU A 580 -9.81 -12.02 3.33
C LEU A 580 -9.39 -13.49 3.28
N GLY A 581 -8.30 -13.72 2.58
CA GLY A 581 -7.66 -14.99 2.31
C GLY A 581 -8.26 -15.82 1.20
N ASN A 582 -9.56 -16.09 1.21
CA ASN A 582 -10.23 -16.93 0.20
C ASN A 582 -9.44 -18.23 -0.08
N ASN A 583 -9.13 -18.97 0.98
CA ASN A 583 -8.35 -20.21 0.94
C ASN A 583 -6.89 -20.07 0.46
N LEU A 584 -6.31 -18.85 0.46
CA LEU A 584 -5.00 -18.59 -0.14
C LEU A 584 -4.00 -17.79 0.72
N LEU A 585 -4.26 -17.52 2.01
CA LEU A 585 -3.24 -16.99 2.93
C LEU A 585 -3.51 -17.38 4.38
N SER A 586 -2.50 -17.22 5.23
CA SER A 586 -2.65 -17.16 6.70
C SER A 586 -2.69 -15.71 7.17
N LEU A 587 -3.32 -15.44 8.32
CA LEU A 587 -3.58 -14.08 8.81
C LEU A 587 -3.07 -13.87 10.24
N THR A 588 -2.40 -12.75 10.50
CA THR A 588 -2.10 -12.26 11.86
C THR A 588 -2.74 -10.90 12.07
N LEU A 589 -3.40 -10.72 13.21
CA LEU A 589 -3.77 -9.42 13.75
C LEU A 589 -2.96 -9.21 15.03
N ASP A 590 -2.20 -8.12 15.12
CA ASP A 590 -1.58 -7.70 16.37
C ASP A 590 -2.62 -7.19 17.38
N ALA A 591 -2.16 -6.83 18.58
CA ALA A 591 -3.02 -6.36 19.66
C ALA A 591 -3.74 -5.03 19.37
N ASN A 592 -3.23 -4.22 18.43
CA ASN A 592 -3.82 -2.93 18.07
C ASN A 592 -4.65 -2.99 16.78
N THR A 593 -4.63 -4.12 16.07
CA THR A 593 -5.38 -4.29 14.83
C THR A 593 -6.86 -4.53 15.11
N VAL A 594 -7.70 -3.88 14.32
CA VAL A 594 -9.14 -4.08 14.31
C VAL A 594 -9.57 -4.59 12.94
N LEU A 595 -10.28 -5.71 12.92
CA LEU A 595 -10.98 -6.22 11.73
C LEU A 595 -12.49 -6.11 11.99
N ASP A 596 -13.18 -5.27 11.23
CA ASP A 596 -14.58 -4.91 11.46
C ASP A 596 -15.47 -5.13 10.22
N ALA A 597 -16.42 -6.05 10.33
CA ALA A 597 -17.51 -6.17 9.36
C ALA A 597 -18.58 -5.11 9.69
N ASP A 598 -18.41 -3.89 9.16
CA ASP A 598 -19.14 -2.67 9.58
C ASP A 598 -20.22 -2.21 8.58
N LEU A 599 -20.47 -2.96 7.50
CA LEU A 599 -21.47 -2.62 6.48
C LEU A 599 -22.74 -3.45 6.63
N ALA A 600 -23.86 -2.78 6.92
CA ALA A 600 -25.17 -3.39 7.10
C ALA A 600 -25.56 -4.35 5.96
N GLY A 601 -25.90 -5.60 6.31
CA GLY A 601 -26.31 -6.62 5.36
C GLY A 601 -25.21 -7.13 4.42
N ARG A 602 -23.95 -6.75 4.65
CA ARG A 602 -22.77 -7.27 3.94
C ARG A 602 -22.00 -8.22 4.84
N ILE A 603 -21.21 -9.08 4.20
CA ILE A 603 -20.38 -10.08 4.87
C ILE A 603 -18.91 -9.72 4.60
N LEU A 604 -18.10 -9.75 5.66
CA LEU A 604 -16.65 -9.86 5.57
C LEU A 604 -16.28 -11.32 5.85
N PHE A 605 -15.76 -12.00 4.82
CA PHE A 605 -15.30 -13.38 4.94
C PHE A 605 -13.83 -13.39 5.36
N VAL A 606 -13.50 -14.17 6.38
CA VAL A 606 -12.12 -14.52 6.75
C VAL A 606 -11.97 -16.02 6.57
N ASP A 607 -11.19 -16.39 5.58
CA ASP A 607 -11.10 -17.76 5.04
C ASP A 607 -9.62 -18.06 4.74
N PRO A 608 -8.87 -18.59 5.74
CA PRO A 608 -7.45 -18.88 5.58
C PRO A 608 -7.22 -20.06 4.63
N ALA A 609 -5.99 -20.22 4.15
CA ALA A 609 -5.60 -21.40 3.38
C ALA A 609 -5.81 -22.69 4.19
N ALA A 610 -6.02 -23.82 3.50
CA ALA A 610 -6.25 -25.11 4.15
C ALA A 610 -5.10 -25.57 5.08
N SER A 611 -3.87 -25.14 4.79
CA SER A 611 -2.69 -25.34 5.65
C SER A 611 -2.36 -24.14 6.52
N GLY A 612 -3.12 -23.04 6.38
CA GLY A 612 -2.93 -21.78 7.07
C GLY A 612 -3.75 -21.67 8.35
N ASP A 613 -3.54 -20.57 9.05
CA ASP A 613 -4.23 -20.23 10.29
C ASP A 613 -4.60 -18.75 10.35
N VAL A 614 -5.41 -18.42 11.35
CA VAL A 614 -5.69 -17.04 11.76
C VAL A 614 -5.20 -16.88 13.20
N THR A 615 -4.31 -15.91 13.44
CA THR A 615 -3.92 -15.51 14.79
C THR A 615 -4.55 -14.15 15.10
N ASN A 616 -5.43 -14.10 16.10
CA ASN A 616 -6.05 -12.87 16.57
C ASN A 616 -5.51 -12.49 17.96
N LEU A 617 -4.70 -11.42 18.02
CA LEU A 617 -4.30 -10.79 19.28
C LEU A 617 -5.06 -9.49 19.55
N GLY A 618 -5.79 -8.98 18.55
CA GLY A 618 -6.53 -7.73 18.59
C GLY A 618 -8.04 -7.96 18.64
N LEU A 619 -8.78 -7.19 17.85
CA LEU A 619 -10.24 -7.25 17.79
C LEU A 619 -10.73 -7.68 16.41
N MET A 620 -11.49 -8.77 16.36
CA MET A 620 -12.35 -9.11 15.24
C MET A 620 -13.79 -8.82 15.62
N ARG A 621 -14.52 -8.06 14.81
CA ARG A 621 -15.87 -7.61 15.17
C ARG A 621 -16.82 -7.59 13.98
N ALA A 622 -18.10 -7.81 14.25
CA ALA A 622 -19.19 -7.39 13.39
C ALA A 622 -19.94 -6.23 14.03
N SER A 623 -20.09 -5.11 13.32
CA SER A 623 -20.73 -3.89 13.81
C SER A 623 -21.73 -3.31 12.79
N ASN A 624 -22.57 -2.37 13.21
CA ASN A 624 -23.52 -1.67 12.33
C ASN A 624 -24.43 -2.57 11.45
N GLY A 625 -24.81 -3.76 11.94
CA GLY A 625 -25.62 -4.72 11.18
C GLY A 625 -24.86 -5.51 10.10
N GLY A 626 -23.53 -5.45 10.11
CA GLY A 626 -22.67 -6.30 9.29
C GLY A 626 -22.56 -7.73 9.82
N THR A 627 -21.98 -8.60 9.01
CA THR A 627 -21.69 -10.00 9.38
C THR A 627 -20.21 -10.29 9.19
N LEU A 628 -19.54 -10.69 10.27
CA LEU A 628 -18.20 -11.28 10.20
C LEU A 628 -18.35 -12.79 10.08
N GLU A 629 -17.77 -13.39 9.05
CA GLU A 629 -17.77 -14.84 8.88
C GLU A 629 -16.36 -15.39 8.98
N LEU A 630 -16.14 -16.27 9.96
CA LEU A 630 -14.90 -17.02 10.13
C LEU A 630 -15.14 -18.42 9.56
N GLY A 631 -14.52 -18.71 8.41
CA GLY A 631 -14.75 -19.93 7.65
C GLY A 631 -13.52 -20.81 7.58
N ASP A 632 -13.68 -22.09 7.88
CA ASP A 632 -12.68 -23.16 7.78
C ASP A 632 -11.36 -22.91 8.56
N GLY A 633 -10.65 -23.97 8.92
CA GLY A 633 -9.33 -23.85 9.56
C GLY A 633 -9.33 -23.54 11.07
N GLN A 634 -8.24 -22.92 11.53
CA GLN A 634 -7.94 -22.67 12.95
C GLN A 634 -7.82 -21.17 13.22
N VAL A 635 -8.47 -20.70 14.28
CA VAL A 635 -8.34 -19.34 14.81
C VAL A 635 -7.74 -19.41 16.22
N PHE A 636 -6.48 -19.01 16.34
CA PHE A 636 -5.83 -18.79 17.63
C PHE A 636 -6.22 -17.42 18.16
N ASN A 637 -7.16 -17.38 19.11
CA ASN A 637 -7.74 -16.15 19.63
C ASN A 637 -7.20 -15.81 21.04
N ALA A 638 -6.21 -16.55 21.55
CA ALA A 638 -5.62 -16.28 22.86
C ALA A 638 -5.05 -14.85 22.94
N GLY A 639 -5.63 -14.02 23.81
CA GLY A 639 -5.28 -12.61 23.97
C GLY A 639 -6.08 -11.64 23.12
N GLY A 640 -6.85 -12.14 22.14
CA GLY A 640 -7.77 -11.36 21.31
C GLY A 640 -9.25 -11.50 21.71
N THR A 641 -10.07 -10.66 21.09
CA THR A 641 -11.53 -10.67 21.21
C THR A 641 -12.17 -10.87 19.85
N ILE A 642 -13.22 -11.71 19.79
CA ILE A 642 -14.16 -11.78 18.68
C ILE A 642 -15.50 -11.23 19.20
N ALA A 643 -16.11 -10.26 18.51
CA ALA A 643 -17.29 -9.55 19.00
C ALA A 643 -18.43 -9.44 17.98
N ALA A 644 -19.67 -9.55 18.45
CA ALA A 644 -20.88 -9.22 17.71
C ALA A 644 -21.61 -8.05 18.40
N ASP A 645 -21.55 -6.85 17.81
CA ASP A 645 -22.27 -5.69 18.35
C ASP A 645 -23.78 -5.78 18.10
N ASP A 646 -24.54 -4.83 18.67
CA ASP A 646 -25.99 -4.76 18.50
C ASP A 646 -26.40 -4.83 17.01
N ALA A 647 -27.39 -5.67 16.72
CA ALA A 647 -27.91 -6.00 15.41
C ALA A 647 -26.93 -6.68 14.42
N SER A 648 -25.70 -6.98 14.84
CA SER A 648 -24.68 -7.63 14.02
C SER A 648 -24.56 -9.13 14.29
N ARG A 649 -23.79 -9.82 13.44
CA ARG A 649 -23.60 -11.27 13.54
C ARG A 649 -22.15 -11.69 13.34
N VAL A 650 -21.67 -12.58 14.19
CA VAL A 650 -20.46 -13.39 13.91
C VAL A 650 -20.92 -14.78 13.50
N ARG A 651 -20.52 -15.26 12.32
CA ARG A 651 -20.84 -16.60 11.83
C ARG A 651 -19.60 -17.48 11.88
N LEU A 652 -19.66 -18.57 12.64
CA LEU A 652 -18.57 -19.53 12.77
C LEU A 652 -18.89 -20.74 11.88
N SER A 653 -18.13 -20.91 10.80
CA SER A 653 -18.42 -21.87 9.74
C SER A 653 -17.31 -22.91 9.61
N ASN A 654 -17.49 -24.11 10.19
CA ASN A 654 -16.47 -25.17 10.24
C ASN A 654 -15.10 -24.74 10.80
N VAL A 655 -15.10 -23.80 11.76
CA VAL A 655 -13.88 -23.21 12.31
C VAL A 655 -13.59 -23.76 13.71
N ASN A 656 -12.31 -23.87 14.08
CA ASN A 656 -11.91 -24.07 15.47
C ASN A 656 -11.44 -22.74 16.09
N ILE A 657 -12.04 -22.34 17.21
CA ILE A 657 -11.62 -21.17 17.97
C ILE A 657 -10.89 -21.63 19.23
N ALA A 658 -9.61 -21.29 19.35
CA ALA A 658 -8.79 -21.63 20.51
C ALA A 658 -8.55 -20.40 21.40
N GLY A 659 -9.14 -20.43 22.60
CA GLY A 659 -8.96 -19.40 23.64
C GLY A 659 -9.59 -18.04 23.35
N GLY A 660 -9.26 -17.06 24.19
CA GLY A 660 -9.66 -15.65 24.04
C GLY A 660 -11.09 -15.35 24.45
N HIS A 661 -11.56 -14.16 24.08
CA HIS A 661 -12.90 -13.68 24.44
C HIS A 661 -13.88 -13.73 23.27
N LEU A 662 -15.10 -14.19 23.54
CA LEU A 662 -16.26 -14.07 22.64
C LEU A 662 -17.29 -13.15 23.27
N ASP A 663 -17.60 -12.04 22.62
CA ASP A 663 -18.45 -10.96 23.15
C ASP A 663 -19.68 -10.69 22.29
N SER A 664 -20.83 -10.46 22.93
CA SER A 664 -21.98 -9.90 22.21
C SER A 664 -22.67 -8.81 23.00
N THR A 665 -23.12 -7.75 22.32
CA THR A 665 -23.89 -6.66 22.93
C THR A 665 -25.29 -6.55 22.32
N GLY A 666 -26.27 -6.13 23.12
CA GLY A 666 -27.66 -5.97 22.67
C GLY A 666 -28.22 -7.23 21.97
N SER A 667 -28.60 -7.07 20.71
CA SER A 667 -29.09 -8.12 19.83
C SER A 667 -28.02 -8.83 18.98
N GLY A 668 -26.74 -8.49 19.17
CA GLY A 668 -25.62 -9.17 18.51
C GLY A 668 -25.54 -10.65 18.87
N ARG A 669 -25.25 -11.52 17.90
CA ARG A 669 -25.23 -12.99 18.09
C ARG A 669 -24.06 -13.66 17.38
N PHE A 670 -23.61 -14.77 17.95
CA PHE A 670 -22.80 -15.76 17.24
C PHE A 670 -23.73 -16.83 16.65
N GLU A 671 -23.49 -17.23 15.41
CA GLU A 671 -24.24 -18.29 14.73
C GLU A 671 -23.31 -19.41 14.30
N ILE A 672 -23.61 -20.64 14.72
CA ILE A 672 -22.87 -21.83 14.33
C ILE A 672 -23.36 -22.36 12.98
N VAL A 673 -22.42 -22.61 12.07
CA VAL A 673 -22.65 -23.30 10.80
C VAL A 673 -21.64 -24.42 10.63
N GLY A 674 -22.12 -25.62 10.33
CA GLY A 674 -21.29 -26.81 10.21
C GLY A 674 -20.68 -27.25 11.54
N ASN A 675 -19.50 -27.87 11.48
CA ASN A 675 -18.82 -28.41 12.67
C ASN A 675 -17.83 -27.40 13.23
N THR A 676 -18.31 -26.51 14.12
CA THR A 676 -17.45 -25.54 14.82
C THR A 676 -16.98 -26.10 16.16
N VAL A 677 -15.74 -25.80 16.51
CA VAL A 677 -15.10 -26.21 17.76
C VAL A 677 -14.75 -24.98 18.60
N LEU A 678 -15.05 -25.01 19.90
CA LEU A 678 -14.52 -24.08 20.89
C LEU A 678 -13.55 -24.82 21.80
N ASP A 679 -12.28 -24.43 21.75
CA ASP A 679 -11.21 -25.01 22.56
C ASP A 679 -10.91 -24.11 23.76
N GLY A 680 -11.17 -24.65 24.95
CA GLY A 680 -11.18 -24.00 26.26
C GLY A 680 -9.82 -23.58 26.82
N ILE A 681 -8.78 -23.42 26.00
CA ILE A 681 -7.49 -22.92 26.48
C ILE A 681 -7.61 -21.40 26.78
N GLY A 682 -8.14 -21.07 27.96
CA GLY A 682 -8.40 -19.69 28.37
C GLY A 682 -9.56 -19.02 27.62
N LEU A 683 -10.54 -19.80 27.16
CA LEU A 683 -11.72 -19.30 26.45
C LEU A 683 -12.76 -18.76 27.43
N VAL A 684 -13.22 -17.54 27.18
CA VAL A 684 -14.29 -16.88 27.93
C VAL A 684 -15.40 -16.49 26.96
N ASN A 685 -16.58 -17.10 27.12
CA ASN A 685 -17.78 -16.75 26.38
C ASN A 685 -18.67 -15.83 27.22
N ASP A 686 -18.70 -14.54 26.85
CA ASP A 686 -19.67 -13.56 27.35
C ASP A 686 -20.80 -13.31 26.33
N ALA A 687 -20.72 -13.98 25.17
CA ALA A 687 -21.64 -13.82 24.07
C ALA A 687 -22.89 -14.72 24.16
N VAL A 688 -23.87 -14.36 23.35
CA VAL A 688 -24.98 -15.25 22.97
C VAL A 688 -24.59 -16.03 21.72
N ILE A 689 -24.41 -17.34 21.87
CA ILE A 689 -24.11 -18.30 20.81
C ILE A 689 -25.38 -19.07 20.47
N ASP A 690 -25.81 -18.97 19.23
CA ASP A 690 -26.93 -19.74 18.69
C ASP A 690 -26.38 -20.95 17.91
N VAL A 691 -26.89 -22.13 18.26
CA VAL A 691 -26.69 -23.39 17.53
C VAL A 691 -28.01 -23.70 16.80
N PRO A 692 -28.12 -23.36 15.50
CA PRO A 692 -29.34 -23.56 14.73
C PRO A 692 -29.71 -25.03 14.58
N ASN A 693 -30.94 -25.30 14.17
CA ASN A 693 -31.44 -26.65 13.91
C ASN A 693 -30.49 -27.44 12.99
N PHE A 694 -30.23 -28.71 13.33
CA PHE A 694 -29.32 -29.62 12.62
C PHE A 694 -27.82 -29.24 12.71
N GLN A 695 -27.47 -28.20 13.46
CA GLN A 695 -26.07 -27.82 13.69
C GLN A 695 -25.52 -28.46 14.97
N ALA A 696 -24.19 -28.44 15.09
CA ALA A 696 -23.53 -28.93 16.27
C ALA A 696 -22.32 -28.07 16.65
N LEU A 697 -22.20 -27.78 17.95
CA LEU A 697 -21.07 -27.09 18.55
C LEU A 697 -20.24 -28.08 19.35
N ASP A 698 -18.95 -28.21 19.03
CA ASP A 698 -18.00 -29.04 19.77
C ASP A 698 -17.28 -28.21 20.83
N LEU A 699 -17.11 -28.76 22.03
CA LEU A 699 -16.42 -28.15 23.17
C LEU A 699 -15.24 -29.02 23.62
N LEU A 700 -14.12 -28.39 23.95
CA LEU A 700 -12.93 -29.01 24.55
C LEU A 700 -12.47 -28.21 25.78
N GLY A 701 -11.96 -28.90 26.79
CA GLY A 701 -11.28 -28.27 27.92
C GLY A 701 -12.18 -27.40 28.82
N HIS A 702 -11.58 -26.37 29.41
CA HIS A 702 -12.23 -25.51 30.41
C HIS A 702 -12.78 -24.23 29.77
N ILE A 703 -14.09 -24.04 29.77
CA ILE A 703 -14.73 -22.86 29.19
C ILE A 703 -15.39 -22.05 30.31
N THR A 704 -15.03 -20.76 30.40
CA THR A 704 -15.76 -19.82 31.25
C THR A 704 -16.93 -19.26 30.44
N ASN A 705 -18.13 -19.76 30.66
CA ASN A 705 -19.35 -19.30 30.02
C ASN A 705 -20.11 -18.36 30.95
N ASN A 706 -20.00 -17.05 30.73
CA ASN A 706 -20.87 -16.06 31.39
C ASN A 706 -22.09 -15.68 30.51
N GLY A 707 -21.99 -15.97 29.21
CA GLY A 707 -23.03 -15.72 28.22
C GLY A 707 -24.08 -16.83 28.12
N THR A 708 -24.69 -16.96 26.95
CA THR A 708 -25.74 -17.96 26.68
C THR A 708 -25.40 -18.81 25.46
N ILE A 709 -25.50 -20.13 25.58
CA ILE A 709 -25.45 -21.08 24.47
C ILE A 709 -26.87 -21.61 24.22
N ASN A 710 -27.48 -21.28 23.08
CA ASN A 710 -28.83 -21.69 22.71
C ASN A 710 -28.80 -22.85 21.72
N LEU A 711 -29.47 -23.96 22.03
CA LEU A 711 -29.75 -25.03 21.07
C LEU A 711 -31.18 -24.85 20.54
N GLN A 712 -31.29 -24.63 19.23
CA GLN A 712 -32.52 -24.17 18.59
C GLN A 712 -33.17 -25.27 17.70
N SER A 713 -33.25 -26.50 18.21
CA SER A 713 -33.90 -27.57 17.45
C SER A 713 -35.37 -27.25 17.14
N VAL A 714 -35.77 -27.48 15.89
CA VAL A 714 -37.17 -27.48 15.43
C VAL A 714 -37.62 -28.86 14.95
N GLY A 715 -36.92 -29.92 15.40
CA GLY A 715 -37.27 -31.32 15.13
C GLY A 715 -36.14 -32.16 14.54
N ASN A 716 -34.95 -31.59 14.32
CA ASN A 716 -33.74 -32.34 14.00
C ASN A 716 -32.75 -32.29 15.17
N VAL A 717 -31.94 -33.32 15.30
CA VAL A 717 -30.88 -33.38 16.32
C VAL A 717 -30.00 -32.13 16.21
N THR A 718 -29.96 -31.37 17.29
CA THR A 718 -29.16 -30.15 17.44
C THR A 718 -28.34 -30.31 18.70
N SER A 719 -27.01 -30.24 18.59
CA SER A 719 -26.17 -30.80 19.65
C SER A 719 -25.04 -29.91 20.13
N LEU A 720 -24.80 -29.97 21.44
CA LEU A 720 -23.56 -29.56 22.08
C LEU A 720 -22.75 -30.84 22.35
N ARG A 721 -21.52 -30.91 21.84
CA ARG A 721 -20.73 -32.13 21.82
C ARG A 721 -19.42 -31.96 22.57
N LEU A 722 -19.07 -32.94 23.40
CA LEU A 722 -17.76 -32.99 24.07
C LEU A 722 -16.79 -33.79 23.22
N ARG A 723 -15.57 -33.26 23.04
CA ARG A 723 -14.44 -33.98 22.42
C ARG A 723 -13.28 -34.27 23.38
N ASP A 724 -13.40 -33.78 24.61
CA ASP A 724 -12.56 -34.08 25.77
C ASP A 724 -13.43 -33.96 27.04
N ASP A 725 -12.86 -34.22 28.21
CA ASP A 725 -13.48 -33.79 29.47
C ASP A 725 -13.64 -32.25 29.45
N VAL A 726 -14.85 -31.77 29.71
CA VAL A 726 -15.20 -30.34 29.63
C VAL A 726 -15.67 -29.84 30.98
N THR A 727 -15.14 -28.67 31.37
CA THR A 727 -15.66 -27.90 32.51
C THR A 727 -16.34 -26.64 32.00
N LEU A 728 -17.61 -26.46 32.36
CA LEU A 728 -18.37 -25.23 32.13
C LEU A 728 -18.44 -24.45 33.44
N ASP A 729 -17.58 -23.44 33.55
CA ASP A 729 -17.60 -22.44 34.62
C ASP A 729 -18.24 -21.14 34.11
N GLY A 730 -18.31 -20.09 34.93
CA GLY A 730 -19.03 -18.86 34.61
C GLY A 730 -20.53 -19.03 34.89
N ASN A 731 -21.19 -17.96 35.31
CA ASN A 731 -22.59 -18.03 35.74
C ASN A 731 -23.58 -17.93 34.57
N GLY A 732 -23.17 -18.40 33.38
CA GLY A 732 -23.94 -18.34 32.16
C GLY A 732 -24.99 -19.43 32.05
N THR A 733 -25.60 -19.53 30.86
CA THR A 733 -26.71 -20.45 30.58
C THR A 733 -26.43 -21.31 29.35
N VAL A 734 -26.73 -22.60 29.43
CA VAL A 734 -26.96 -23.49 28.28
C VAL A 734 -28.46 -23.76 28.17
N ASN A 735 -29.07 -23.26 27.11
CA ASN A 735 -30.52 -23.27 26.89
C ASN A 735 -30.89 -24.25 25.76
N LEU A 736 -31.46 -25.39 26.12
CA LEU A 736 -31.85 -26.45 25.19
C LEU A 736 -33.25 -26.25 24.56
N SER A 737 -33.79 -25.03 24.54
CA SER A 737 -35.16 -24.74 24.05
C SER A 737 -36.23 -25.72 24.59
N ASN A 738 -37.38 -25.85 23.93
CA ASN A 738 -38.46 -26.77 24.31
C ASN A 738 -38.62 -27.88 23.25
N ASN A 739 -37.53 -28.58 22.91
CA ASN A 739 -37.55 -29.66 21.93
C ASN A 739 -36.73 -30.87 22.44
N SER A 740 -37.26 -32.07 22.24
CA SER A 740 -36.62 -33.32 22.66
C SER A 740 -35.36 -33.67 21.86
N GLU A 741 -35.22 -33.09 20.67
CA GLU A 741 -34.09 -33.33 19.75
C GLU A 741 -32.86 -32.46 20.07
N ASN A 742 -32.87 -31.70 21.16
CA ASN A 742 -31.65 -31.07 21.64
C ASN A 742 -30.83 -32.08 22.46
N GLU A 743 -29.54 -32.17 22.18
CA GLU A 743 -28.65 -33.13 22.83
C GLU A 743 -27.38 -32.48 23.35
N LEU A 744 -26.98 -32.83 24.57
CA LEU A 744 -25.63 -32.63 25.07
C LEU A 744 -24.98 -34.02 25.19
N ARG A 745 -23.91 -34.30 24.44
CA ARG A 745 -23.35 -35.65 24.35
C ARG A 745 -21.84 -35.66 24.10
N SER A 746 -21.17 -36.80 24.23
CA SER A 746 -19.78 -36.94 23.75
C SER A 746 -19.71 -37.35 22.28
N THR A 747 -18.56 -37.12 21.67
CA THR A 747 -18.19 -37.72 20.39
C THR A 747 -16.73 -38.20 20.41
N GLY A 748 -16.47 -39.44 19.99
CA GLY A 748 -15.11 -40.00 19.94
C GLY A 748 -14.59 -40.64 21.24
N GLY A 749 -15.37 -40.60 22.33
CA GLY A 749 -15.06 -41.23 23.61
C GLY A 749 -16.22 -41.07 24.60
N VAL A 750 -16.04 -41.61 25.81
CA VAL A 750 -16.91 -41.28 26.96
C VAL A 750 -16.16 -40.23 27.78
N PHE A 751 -16.62 -38.99 27.74
CA PHE A 751 -16.04 -37.85 28.47
C PHE A 751 -16.92 -37.46 29.67
N THR A 752 -16.44 -36.56 30.53
CA THR A 752 -17.21 -36.00 31.64
C THR A 752 -17.50 -34.53 31.36
N LEU A 753 -18.78 -34.15 31.48
CA LEU A 753 -19.15 -32.75 31.65
C LEU A 753 -19.16 -32.41 33.14
N THR A 754 -18.37 -31.43 33.54
CA THR A 754 -18.48 -30.76 34.85
C THR A 754 -19.19 -29.43 34.66
N ASN A 755 -20.45 -29.33 35.09
CA ASN A 755 -21.15 -28.06 35.17
C ASN A 755 -20.82 -27.38 36.50
N GLU A 756 -19.84 -26.47 36.52
CA GLU A 756 -19.33 -25.89 37.77
C GLU A 756 -20.31 -24.87 38.36
N SER A 757 -20.78 -23.91 37.54
CA SER A 757 -21.68 -22.83 37.98
C SER A 757 -22.76 -22.43 36.98
N ASN A 758 -22.85 -23.09 35.82
CA ASN A 758 -23.81 -22.69 34.79
C ASN A 758 -25.23 -23.20 35.09
N LEU A 759 -26.21 -22.54 34.45
CA LEU A 759 -27.58 -23.01 34.35
C LEU A 759 -27.77 -23.82 33.06
N LEU A 760 -27.98 -25.13 33.18
CA LEU A 760 -28.44 -25.99 32.09
C LEU A 760 -29.96 -26.11 32.17
N ARG A 761 -30.69 -25.65 31.16
CA ARG A 761 -32.16 -25.62 31.19
C ARG A 761 -32.81 -25.98 29.86
N GLY A 762 -34.11 -26.29 29.90
CA GLY A 762 -34.91 -26.54 28.71
C GLY A 762 -35.43 -27.97 28.64
N SER A 763 -35.49 -28.52 27.43
CA SER A 763 -35.87 -29.90 27.11
C SER A 763 -34.81 -30.57 26.24
N GLY A 764 -34.76 -31.89 26.23
CA GLY A 764 -33.78 -32.64 25.45
C GLY A 764 -33.07 -33.71 26.26
N ARG A 765 -31.93 -34.19 25.76
CA ARG A 765 -31.13 -35.26 26.37
C ARG A 765 -29.77 -34.71 26.82
N LEU A 766 -29.49 -34.75 28.12
CA LEU A 766 -28.17 -34.52 28.68
C LEU A 766 -27.48 -35.86 28.89
N GLY A 767 -26.41 -36.11 28.15
CA GLY A 767 -25.63 -37.34 28.20
C GLY A 767 -25.83 -38.24 27.00
N ALA A 768 -27.09 -38.51 26.64
CA ALA A 768 -27.50 -39.45 25.60
C ALA A 768 -26.80 -40.84 25.70
N ASN A 769 -26.49 -41.29 26.91
CA ASN A 769 -25.69 -42.47 27.25
C ASN A 769 -24.25 -42.44 26.68
N THR A 770 -23.62 -41.26 26.65
CA THR A 770 -22.28 -41.07 26.08
C THR A 770 -21.32 -40.21 26.92
N LEU A 771 -21.75 -39.60 28.03
CA LEU A 771 -20.86 -38.89 28.96
C LEU A 771 -21.22 -39.12 30.42
N GLY A 772 -20.22 -38.98 31.28
CA GLY A 772 -20.43 -38.75 32.70
C GLY A 772 -20.86 -37.31 32.96
N LEU A 773 -21.65 -37.10 34.00
CA LEU A 773 -22.14 -35.76 34.36
C LEU A 773 -21.85 -35.48 35.83
N VAL A 774 -21.20 -34.35 36.09
CA VAL A 774 -21.04 -33.78 37.43
C VAL A 774 -21.71 -32.41 37.42
N ASN A 775 -22.75 -32.25 38.23
CA ASN A 775 -23.45 -30.98 38.36
C ASN A 775 -23.12 -30.32 39.70
N ARG A 776 -22.44 -29.17 39.66
CA ARG A 776 -22.23 -28.25 40.80
C ARG A 776 -22.98 -26.93 40.61
N GLY A 777 -23.34 -26.59 39.37
CA GLY A 777 -24.25 -25.52 39.02
C GLY A 777 -25.72 -25.92 39.16
N THR A 778 -26.56 -25.48 38.22
CA THR A 778 -28.00 -25.80 38.20
C THR A 778 -28.39 -26.55 36.93
N ILE A 779 -29.14 -27.64 37.07
CA ILE A 779 -29.87 -28.28 35.96
C ILE A 779 -31.37 -28.13 36.24
N ARG A 780 -32.10 -27.51 35.31
CA ARG A 780 -33.51 -27.16 35.48
C ARG A 780 -34.39 -27.66 34.31
N ALA A 781 -35.35 -28.51 34.63
CA ALA A 781 -36.47 -28.84 33.74
C ALA A 781 -37.62 -27.85 33.98
N ASP A 782 -37.78 -26.88 33.07
CA ASP A 782 -38.79 -25.81 33.17
C ASP A 782 -39.69 -25.68 31.94
N GLN A 783 -39.64 -26.67 31.04
CA GLN A 783 -40.40 -26.71 29.80
C GLN A 783 -41.42 -27.86 29.76
N PRO A 784 -42.47 -27.76 28.93
CA PRO A 784 -43.46 -28.83 28.76
C PRO A 784 -42.85 -30.17 28.31
N ASN A 785 -41.88 -30.15 27.39
CA ASN A 785 -41.16 -31.36 27.00
C ASN A 785 -40.13 -31.72 28.08
N ALA A 786 -39.92 -33.01 28.31
CA ALA A 786 -39.02 -33.47 29.36
C ALA A 786 -37.56 -33.09 29.10
N LEU A 787 -36.84 -32.80 30.18
CA LEU A 787 -35.38 -32.84 30.21
C LEU A 787 -34.97 -34.23 30.71
N VAL A 788 -34.22 -34.96 29.88
CA VAL A 788 -33.77 -36.32 30.18
C VAL A 788 -32.28 -36.28 30.45
N VAL A 789 -31.87 -36.61 31.67
CA VAL A 789 -30.47 -36.85 32.05
C VAL A 789 -30.20 -38.34 31.91
N ASP A 790 -29.36 -38.67 30.95
CA ASP A 790 -29.03 -40.01 30.50
C ASP A 790 -27.50 -40.14 30.41
N PRO A 791 -26.80 -40.26 31.55
CA PRO A 791 -25.35 -40.38 31.58
C PRO A 791 -24.91 -41.77 31.07
N ASP A 792 -23.63 -41.91 30.76
CA ASP A 792 -23.01 -43.22 30.56
C ASP A 792 -23.05 -44.05 31.86
N ASP A 793 -23.37 -45.34 31.76
CA ASP A 793 -23.51 -46.26 32.90
C ASP A 793 -22.25 -46.34 33.78
N ALA A 794 -21.05 -46.24 33.19
CA ALA A 794 -19.80 -46.40 33.90
C ALA A 794 -19.37 -45.12 34.64
N ARG A 795 -19.60 -43.94 34.05
CA ARG A 795 -19.26 -42.64 34.68
C ARG A 795 -20.39 -42.06 35.54
N GLY A 796 -21.64 -42.37 35.23
CA GLY A 796 -22.83 -42.00 36.00
C GLY A 796 -23.12 -40.49 36.05
N PHE A 797 -24.04 -40.14 36.96
CA PHE A 797 -24.44 -38.77 37.24
C PHE A 797 -24.31 -38.45 38.73
N VAL A 798 -23.48 -37.45 39.05
CA VAL A 798 -23.30 -36.91 40.40
C VAL A 798 -23.89 -35.50 40.45
N ASN A 799 -24.79 -35.27 41.40
CA ASN A 799 -25.32 -33.95 41.71
C ASN A 799 -24.78 -33.42 43.04
N GLU A 800 -23.92 -32.42 42.98
CA GLU A 800 -23.39 -31.64 44.10
C GLU A 800 -24.02 -30.24 44.19
N GLY A 801 -24.63 -29.77 43.10
CA GLY A 801 -25.33 -28.50 42.96
C GLY A 801 -26.84 -28.65 43.06
N THR A 802 -27.56 -27.98 42.16
CA THR A 802 -29.02 -27.92 42.15
C THR A 802 -29.63 -28.69 40.98
N LEU A 803 -30.58 -29.59 41.28
CA LEU A 803 -31.51 -30.17 40.31
C LEU A 803 -32.92 -29.64 40.55
N GLU A 804 -33.57 -29.14 39.52
CA GLU A 804 -34.90 -28.54 39.64
C GLU A 804 -35.86 -29.07 38.56
N ALA A 805 -36.99 -29.60 38.99
CA ALA A 805 -38.18 -29.73 38.16
C ALA A 805 -39.20 -28.69 38.62
N VAL A 806 -39.54 -27.73 37.75
CA VAL A 806 -40.38 -26.58 38.09
C VAL A 806 -41.49 -26.36 37.07
N GLY A 807 -42.55 -25.65 37.47
CA GLY A 807 -43.73 -25.46 36.63
C GLY A 807 -44.35 -26.81 36.23
N ILE A 808 -44.58 -27.02 34.94
CA ILE A 808 -45.04 -28.31 34.39
C ILE A 808 -43.89 -29.21 33.90
N GLY A 809 -42.64 -28.84 34.24
CA GLY A 809 -41.45 -29.53 33.81
C GLY A 809 -41.38 -30.98 34.30
N THR A 810 -40.85 -31.84 33.45
CA THR A 810 -40.51 -33.23 33.82
C THR A 810 -39.01 -33.41 33.69
N LEU A 811 -38.34 -33.67 34.82
CA LEU A 811 -36.93 -34.10 34.85
C LEU A 811 -36.91 -35.63 34.89
N THR A 812 -36.31 -36.26 33.90
CA THR A 812 -36.13 -37.72 33.86
C THR A 812 -34.66 -38.04 34.09
N LEU A 813 -34.36 -38.90 35.05
CA LEU A 813 -33.03 -39.45 35.29
C LEU A 813 -33.07 -40.92 34.81
N ALA A 814 -32.48 -41.19 33.65
CA ALA A 814 -32.47 -42.51 33.01
C ALA A 814 -31.68 -43.54 33.85
N SER A 815 -31.66 -44.81 33.44
CA SER A 815 -30.86 -45.86 34.09
C SER A 815 -29.38 -45.51 34.12
N GLY A 816 -28.68 -45.90 35.19
CA GLY A 816 -27.26 -45.60 35.41
C GLY A 816 -26.99 -45.21 36.88
N ALA A 817 -25.73 -45.10 37.29
CA ALA A 817 -25.40 -44.67 38.65
C ALA A 817 -25.82 -43.21 38.87
N PHE A 818 -26.59 -42.94 39.93
CA PHE A 818 -26.97 -41.59 40.36
C PHE A 818 -26.71 -41.42 41.84
N SER A 819 -26.13 -40.28 42.22
CA SER A 819 -26.07 -39.84 43.61
C SER A 819 -26.22 -38.34 43.71
N THR A 820 -26.92 -37.88 44.75
CA THR A 820 -27.02 -36.46 45.09
C THR A 820 -26.50 -36.18 46.50
N SER A 821 -25.75 -35.10 46.62
CA SER A 821 -25.34 -34.46 47.88
C SER A 821 -25.74 -32.97 47.93
N GLY A 822 -26.23 -32.43 46.81
CA GLY A 822 -26.73 -31.07 46.68
C GLY A 822 -28.24 -30.95 46.91
N VAL A 823 -28.84 -29.96 46.25
CA VAL A 823 -30.28 -29.67 46.34
C VAL A 823 -31.02 -30.32 45.18
N VAL A 824 -32.15 -30.97 45.47
CA VAL A 824 -33.10 -31.46 44.47
C VAL A 824 -34.47 -30.91 44.81
N THR A 825 -35.11 -30.21 43.89
CA THR A 825 -36.46 -29.65 44.07
C THR A 825 -37.42 -30.17 43.02
N VAL A 826 -38.57 -30.66 43.47
CA VAL A 826 -39.70 -31.08 42.62
C VAL A 826 -40.90 -30.24 43.02
N ALA A 827 -41.18 -29.17 42.26
CA ALA A 827 -42.31 -28.27 42.54
C ALA A 827 -43.67 -28.96 42.36
N SER A 828 -44.73 -28.39 42.93
CA SER A 828 -46.07 -29.01 43.05
C SER A 828 -46.68 -29.62 41.78
N THR A 829 -46.46 -29.01 40.61
CA THR A 829 -46.97 -29.52 39.32
C THR A 829 -45.91 -30.22 38.47
N ALA A 830 -44.68 -30.28 38.97
CA ALA A 830 -43.54 -30.85 38.27
C ALA A 830 -43.33 -32.33 38.64
N LYS A 831 -42.52 -33.00 37.84
CA LYS A 831 -42.21 -34.42 38.01
C LYS A 831 -40.72 -34.69 37.95
N LEU A 832 -40.25 -35.53 38.86
CA LEU A 832 -38.94 -36.16 38.79
C LEU A 832 -39.11 -37.66 38.60
N LEU A 833 -38.67 -38.18 37.46
CA LEU A 833 -38.79 -39.59 37.11
C LEU A 833 -37.40 -40.22 37.12
N ARG A 834 -37.10 -41.00 38.16
CA ARG A 834 -35.85 -41.74 38.31
C ARG A 834 -36.05 -43.21 37.91
N GLN A 835 -35.36 -43.63 36.85
CA GLN A 835 -35.27 -45.03 36.44
C GLN A 835 -34.10 -45.70 37.16
N GLY A 836 -34.38 -46.40 38.26
CA GLY A 836 -33.39 -47.03 39.13
C GLY A 836 -33.40 -46.43 40.55
N LEU A 837 -32.32 -46.68 41.30
CA LEU A 837 -32.18 -46.20 42.68
C LEU A 837 -31.99 -44.68 42.68
N TYR A 838 -32.80 -43.97 43.48
CA TYR A 838 -32.54 -42.59 43.87
C TYR A 838 -31.69 -42.61 45.14
N ARG A 839 -30.40 -42.24 45.06
CA ARG A 839 -29.48 -42.27 46.21
C ARG A 839 -29.12 -40.85 46.64
N GLN A 840 -29.54 -40.48 47.85
CA GLN A 840 -29.14 -39.23 48.50
C GLN A 840 -28.10 -39.52 49.57
N THR A 841 -27.02 -38.75 49.57
CA THR A 841 -25.88 -38.92 50.48
C THR A 841 -25.70 -37.76 51.45
N ALA A 842 -26.20 -36.57 51.07
CA ALA A 842 -26.28 -35.35 51.87
C ALA A 842 -27.31 -34.40 51.21
N GLY A 843 -27.37 -33.14 51.64
CA GLY A 843 -28.17 -32.10 50.98
C GLY A 843 -29.66 -32.22 51.26
N VAL A 844 -30.48 -31.67 50.36
CA VAL A 844 -31.94 -31.57 50.53
C VAL A 844 -32.64 -32.04 49.27
N THR A 845 -33.62 -32.92 49.41
CA THR A 845 -34.59 -33.27 48.38
C THR A 845 -35.95 -32.78 48.82
N GLN A 846 -36.47 -31.73 48.19
CA GLN A 846 -37.80 -31.17 48.44
C GLN A 846 -38.77 -31.69 47.37
N VAL A 847 -39.80 -32.44 47.78
CA VAL A 847 -40.81 -33.04 46.91
C VAL A 847 -42.18 -32.47 47.22
N ASP A 848 -42.55 -31.40 46.52
CA ASP A 848 -43.91 -30.83 46.58
C ASP A 848 -44.80 -31.37 45.44
N GLY A 849 -44.18 -31.86 44.35
CA GLY A 849 -44.85 -32.52 43.22
C GLY A 849 -44.77 -34.05 43.30
N LEU A 850 -44.33 -34.69 42.21
CA LEU A 850 -44.20 -36.15 42.14
C LEU A 850 -42.74 -36.57 41.88
N LEU A 851 -42.14 -37.28 42.83
CA LEU A 851 -40.93 -38.07 42.63
C LEU A 851 -41.33 -39.53 42.39
N THR A 852 -40.90 -40.13 41.29
CA THR A 852 -41.05 -41.58 41.05
C THR A 852 -39.67 -42.21 40.93
N ALA A 853 -39.37 -43.25 41.71
CA ALA A 853 -38.08 -43.95 41.66
C ALA A 853 -38.28 -45.47 41.56
N THR A 854 -38.02 -46.05 40.39
CA THR A 854 -38.33 -47.48 40.13
C THR A 854 -37.44 -48.46 40.88
N GLY A 855 -36.26 -48.03 41.36
CA GLY A 855 -35.37 -48.82 42.22
C GLY A 855 -35.44 -48.43 43.70
N GLY A 856 -36.43 -47.63 44.10
CA GLY A 856 -36.56 -47.08 45.45
C GLY A 856 -35.76 -45.79 45.68
N VAL A 857 -35.98 -45.20 46.84
CA VAL A 857 -35.34 -43.98 47.34
C VAL A 857 -34.52 -44.35 48.57
N LEU A 858 -33.20 -44.23 48.47
CA LEU A 858 -32.26 -44.47 49.56
C LEU A 858 -31.71 -43.13 50.06
N ILE A 859 -32.00 -42.81 51.31
CA ILE A 859 -31.49 -41.62 51.99
C ILE A 859 -30.39 -42.06 52.95
N GLU A 860 -29.12 -41.88 52.59
CA GLU A 860 -27.98 -42.18 53.47
C GLU A 860 -27.60 -40.99 54.36
N GLY A 861 -28.04 -39.78 54.00
CA GLY A 861 -27.80 -38.53 54.73
C GLY A 861 -28.51 -37.35 54.08
N GLY A 862 -28.64 -36.24 54.79
CA GLY A 862 -29.42 -35.07 54.36
C GLY A 862 -30.92 -35.18 54.69
N LEU A 863 -31.72 -34.29 54.11
CA LEU A 863 -33.18 -34.20 54.30
C LEU A 863 -33.91 -34.62 53.02
N LEU A 864 -34.90 -35.50 53.15
CA LEU A 864 -36.00 -35.66 52.20
C LEU A 864 -37.26 -35.01 52.82
N GLY A 865 -37.76 -33.95 52.20
CA GLY A 865 -38.95 -33.25 52.66
C GLY A 865 -39.93 -32.92 51.55
N GLY A 866 -40.97 -32.15 51.88
CA GLY A 866 -42.02 -31.74 50.95
C GLY A 866 -43.41 -32.25 51.28
N HIS A 867 -44.40 -31.71 50.59
CA HIS A 867 -45.82 -32.05 50.77
C HIS A 867 -46.45 -32.74 49.56
N GLY A 868 -45.60 -33.33 48.71
CA GLY A 868 -45.99 -34.04 47.50
C GLY A 868 -45.99 -35.55 47.69
N THR A 869 -45.73 -36.28 46.60
CA THR A 869 -45.72 -37.74 46.58
C THR A 869 -44.35 -38.29 46.15
N VAL A 870 -43.85 -39.24 46.92
CA VAL A 870 -42.73 -40.13 46.56
C VAL A 870 -43.31 -41.51 46.21
N ALA A 871 -43.32 -41.84 44.91
CA ALA A 871 -43.74 -43.13 44.39
C ALA A 871 -42.54 -44.08 44.27
N GLY A 872 -42.41 -44.95 45.27
CA GLY A 872 -41.34 -45.94 45.41
C GLY A 872 -41.09 -46.26 46.88
N ASP A 873 -40.44 -47.39 47.16
CA ASP A 873 -40.01 -47.74 48.52
C ASP A 873 -38.96 -46.73 49.01
N VAL A 874 -39.10 -46.22 50.23
CA VAL A 874 -38.17 -45.28 50.85
C VAL A 874 -37.42 -45.97 51.98
N ASP A 875 -36.09 -45.95 51.91
CA ASP A 875 -35.19 -46.47 52.93
C ASP A 875 -34.38 -45.31 53.53
N ASN A 876 -34.76 -44.90 54.74
CA ASN A 876 -34.26 -43.72 55.42
C ASN A 876 -33.17 -44.05 56.45
N GLY A 877 -31.95 -43.62 56.18
CA GLY A 877 -30.84 -43.50 57.14
C GLY A 877 -30.39 -42.06 57.39
N GLY A 878 -31.07 -41.06 56.81
CA GLY A 878 -30.86 -39.62 57.05
C GLY A 878 -32.07 -39.02 57.77
N GLN A 879 -32.56 -37.88 57.31
CA GLN A 879 -33.77 -37.25 57.84
C GLN A 879 -34.89 -37.26 56.80
N VAL A 880 -36.11 -37.58 57.23
CA VAL A 880 -37.34 -37.34 56.47
C VAL A 880 -38.17 -36.33 57.24
N GLY A 881 -38.65 -35.27 56.59
CA GLY A 881 -39.46 -34.23 57.22
C GLY A 881 -40.64 -33.86 56.32
N PRO A 882 -41.85 -34.38 56.57
CA PRO A 882 -43.02 -34.02 55.79
C PRO A 882 -43.25 -32.50 55.79
N GLY A 883 -43.72 -31.96 54.67
CA GLY A 883 -44.07 -30.56 54.53
C GLY A 883 -42.94 -29.61 54.08
N GLY A 884 -43.14 -28.33 54.36
CA GLY A 884 -42.22 -27.21 54.12
C GLY A 884 -42.46 -26.15 55.20
N SER A 885 -42.36 -26.58 56.47
CA SER A 885 -43.32 -26.34 57.57
C SER A 885 -44.47 -27.37 57.56
N ILE A 886 -45.55 -27.14 58.28
CA ILE A 886 -46.60 -28.15 58.51
C ILE A 886 -47.24 -28.68 57.22
N GLY A 887 -47.19 -29.99 56.98
CA GLY A 887 -47.79 -30.61 55.82
C GLY A 887 -47.80 -32.15 55.81
N GLN A 888 -48.31 -32.71 54.72
CA GLN A 888 -48.35 -34.16 54.52
C GLN A 888 -47.44 -34.56 53.36
N LEU A 889 -46.52 -35.51 53.58
CA LEU A 889 -45.73 -36.16 52.54
C LEU A 889 -46.29 -37.56 52.30
N ASP A 890 -46.62 -37.88 51.05
CA ASP A 890 -47.13 -39.20 50.66
C ASP A 890 -46.00 -40.11 50.16
N ILE A 891 -45.87 -41.31 50.71
CA ILE A 891 -45.03 -42.40 50.21
C ILE A 891 -45.94 -43.49 49.63
N SER A 892 -45.96 -43.58 48.31
CA SER A 892 -46.66 -44.65 47.58
C SER A 892 -45.73 -45.87 47.44
N GLY A 893 -45.47 -46.55 48.55
CA GLY A 893 -44.57 -47.68 48.69
C GLY A 893 -44.42 -48.08 50.16
N ASN A 894 -43.40 -48.88 50.49
CA ASN A 894 -43.00 -49.14 51.86
C ASN A 894 -42.07 -48.04 52.39
N TYR A 895 -42.09 -47.81 53.70
CA TYR A 895 -41.17 -46.92 54.40
C TYR A 895 -40.34 -47.72 55.39
N VAL A 896 -39.01 -47.66 55.27
CA VAL A 896 -38.08 -48.24 56.24
C VAL A 896 -37.29 -47.12 56.88
N GLN A 897 -37.32 -47.03 58.20
CA GLN A 897 -36.42 -46.16 58.95
C GLN A 897 -35.35 -46.98 59.65
N ARG A 898 -34.10 -46.75 59.25
CA ARG A 898 -32.91 -47.38 59.84
C ARG A 898 -32.65 -46.79 61.23
N SER A 899 -31.84 -47.48 62.03
CA SER A 899 -31.46 -47.02 63.38
C SER A 899 -30.73 -45.66 63.44
N ALA A 900 -30.11 -45.24 62.33
CA ALA A 900 -29.50 -43.92 62.19
C ALA A 900 -30.45 -42.85 61.63
N GLY A 901 -31.62 -43.25 61.14
CA GLY A 901 -32.58 -42.35 60.52
C GLY A 901 -33.42 -41.56 61.53
N GLU A 902 -33.86 -40.38 61.11
CA GLU A 902 -34.74 -39.49 61.86
C GLU A 902 -35.98 -39.12 61.04
N LEU A 903 -37.15 -39.09 61.68
CA LEU A 903 -38.39 -38.54 61.12
C LEU A 903 -38.72 -37.24 61.87
N LEU A 904 -38.61 -36.10 61.21
CA LEU A 904 -38.90 -34.78 61.74
C LEU A 904 -40.39 -34.47 61.62
N ILE A 905 -41.02 -34.07 62.73
CA ILE A 905 -42.44 -33.73 62.82
C ILE A 905 -42.61 -32.35 63.48
N GLU A 906 -43.09 -31.39 62.71
CA GLU A 906 -43.48 -30.05 63.15
C GLU A 906 -44.93 -30.05 63.67
N ILE A 907 -45.20 -29.30 64.74
CA ILE A 907 -46.54 -29.19 65.36
C ILE A 907 -46.81 -27.74 65.77
N ALA A 908 -47.90 -27.16 65.23
CA ALA A 908 -48.34 -25.80 65.59
C ALA A 908 -49.71 -25.71 66.26
N GLY A 909 -50.43 -26.81 66.32
CA GLY A 909 -51.78 -26.82 66.87
C GLY A 909 -52.34 -28.23 66.98
N LEU A 910 -53.41 -28.38 67.76
CA LEU A 910 -54.14 -29.64 67.82
C LEU A 910 -54.70 -29.98 66.43
N GLY A 911 -54.23 -31.07 65.83
CA GLY A 911 -54.55 -31.47 64.46
C GLY A 911 -53.86 -30.66 63.37
N VAL A 912 -52.87 -29.83 63.73
CA VAL A 912 -52.04 -29.04 62.81
C VAL A 912 -50.60 -29.46 63.06
N ASN A 913 -50.23 -30.60 62.46
CA ASN A 913 -48.93 -31.23 62.56
C ASN A 913 -48.55 -31.90 61.24
N ASP A 914 -47.27 -32.21 61.09
CA ASP A 914 -46.78 -33.00 59.98
C ASP A 914 -47.32 -34.41 59.97
N VAL A 915 -47.57 -34.93 58.77
CA VAL A 915 -48.01 -36.31 58.55
C VAL A 915 -47.16 -36.96 57.47
N LEU A 916 -46.51 -38.06 57.80
CA LEU A 916 -45.99 -39.00 56.81
C LEU A 916 -47.09 -40.03 56.50
N ALA A 917 -47.57 -40.07 55.26
CA ALA A 917 -48.60 -41.01 54.85
C ALA A 917 -48.00 -42.08 53.92
N VAL A 918 -48.01 -43.34 54.35
CA VAL A 918 -47.39 -44.47 53.66
C VAL A 918 -48.50 -45.42 53.18
N THR A 919 -48.48 -45.81 51.91
CA THR A 919 -49.51 -46.74 51.38
C THR A 919 -49.20 -48.22 51.65
N GLY A 920 -47.95 -48.56 51.99
CA GLY A 920 -47.48 -49.89 52.32
C GLY A 920 -47.10 -50.05 53.80
N GLU A 921 -46.17 -50.95 54.10
CA GLU A 921 -45.66 -51.15 55.46
C GLU A 921 -44.69 -50.03 55.85
N ALA A 922 -44.83 -49.49 57.07
CA ALA A 922 -43.84 -48.63 57.72
C ALA A 922 -43.07 -49.43 58.78
N SER A 923 -41.82 -49.77 58.50
CA SER A 923 -40.90 -50.45 59.42
C SER A 923 -40.00 -49.45 60.12
N LEU A 924 -40.16 -49.32 61.44
CA LEU A 924 -39.64 -48.20 62.22
C LEU A 924 -38.41 -48.58 63.06
N GLY A 925 -37.49 -47.63 63.19
CA GLY A 925 -36.29 -47.64 64.02
C GLY A 925 -35.76 -46.21 64.16
N GLY A 926 -34.63 -45.99 64.82
CA GLY A 926 -34.06 -44.65 64.96
C GLY A 926 -34.97 -43.69 65.72
N LEU A 927 -34.93 -42.39 65.41
CA LEU A 927 -35.61 -41.36 66.18
C LEU A 927 -36.79 -40.73 65.44
N VAL A 928 -37.81 -40.31 66.19
CA VAL A 928 -38.76 -39.28 65.75
C VAL A 928 -38.37 -37.97 66.43
N ALA A 929 -38.16 -36.91 65.67
CA ALA A 929 -37.80 -35.60 66.16
C ALA A 929 -39.01 -34.66 66.17
N VAL A 930 -39.29 -34.05 67.32
CA VAL A 930 -40.44 -33.16 67.51
C VAL A 930 -39.98 -31.71 67.56
N ASP A 931 -40.58 -30.88 66.70
CA ASP A 931 -40.38 -29.45 66.67
C ASP A 931 -41.72 -28.70 66.83
N LEU A 932 -41.93 -28.06 67.97
CA LEU A 932 -43.11 -27.25 68.22
C LEU A 932 -42.91 -25.83 67.71
N ASP A 933 -43.90 -25.31 66.98
CA ASP A 933 -43.91 -23.93 66.53
C ASP A 933 -43.68 -22.95 67.69
N PRO A 934 -42.93 -21.86 67.47
CA PRO A 934 -42.70 -20.84 68.48
C PRO A 934 -44.00 -20.29 69.07
N GLY A 935 -44.30 -20.65 70.32
CA GLY A 935 -45.49 -20.20 71.06
C GLY A 935 -46.60 -21.24 71.20
N TYR A 936 -46.48 -22.40 70.55
CA TYR A 936 -47.41 -23.50 70.77
C TYR A 936 -47.03 -24.31 72.01
N LEU A 937 -47.98 -24.43 72.96
CA LEU A 937 -47.84 -25.26 74.15
C LEU A 937 -48.99 -26.27 74.18
N PRO A 938 -48.77 -27.52 73.76
CA PRO A 938 -49.85 -28.48 73.72
C PRO A 938 -50.27 -28.87 75.15
N ALA A 939 -51.56 -29.21 75.31
CA ALA A 939 -52.13 -29.63 76.57
C ALA A 939 -51.75 -31.10 76.88
N LEU A 940 -51.74 -31.45 78.17
CA LEU A 940 -51.49 -32.83 78.57
C LEU A 940 -52.60 -33.74 78.04
N GLY A 941 -52.22 -34.84 77.39
CA GLY A 941 -53.14 -35.75 76.72
C GLY A 941 -53.47 -35.38 75.27
N ASP A 942 -53.00 -34.24 74.76
CA ASP A 942 -53.10 -33.96 73.32
C ASP A 942 -52.34 -35.03 72.53
N SER A 943 -52.95 -35.48 71.44
CA SER A 943 -52.43 -36.54 70.58
C SER A 943 -52.32 -36.05 69.14
N PHE A 944 -51.16 -36.25 68.53
CA PHE A 944 -50.85 -35.83 67.17
C PHE A 944 -50.51 -37.06 66.34
N VAL A 945 -51.42 -37.48 65.45
CA VAL A 945 -51.13 -38.57 64.50
C VAL A 945 -50.19 -38.01 63.45
N PHE A 946 -48.97 -38.56 63.37
CA PHE A 946 -47.91 -38.05 62.50
C PHE A 946 -47.44 -39.06 61.46
N LEU A 947 -47.87 -40.32 61.59
CA LEU A 947 -47.58 -41.39 60.64
C LEU A 947 -48.86 -42.20 60.39
N LEU A 948 -49.18 -42.38 59.12
CA LEU A 948 -50.22 -43.29 58.64
C LEU A 948 -49.56 -44.35 57.74
N ALA A 949 -49.94 -45.62 57.86
CA ALA A 949 -49.41 -46.74 57.07
C ALA A 949 -50.48 -47.82 56.84
N ASP A 950 -50.29 -48.75 55.88
CA ASP A 950 -51.14 -49.95 55.79
C ASP A 950 -50.91 -50.86 57.02
N THR A 951 -49.63 -51.05 57.36
CA THR A 951 -49.21 -51.70 58.60
C THR A 951 -47.98 -51.03 59.19
N ILE A 952 -47.89 -50.97 60.52
CA ILE A 952 -46.67 -50.57 61.23
C ILE A 952 -45.93 -51.81 61.74
N ALA A 953 -44.65 -51.91 61.40
CA ALA A 953 -43.73 -52.92 61.90
C ALA A 953 -42.64 -52.26 62.77
N ASN A 954 -42.25 -52.94 63.86
CA ASN A 954 -41.31 -52.41 64.86
C ASN A 954 -41.78 -51.07 65.48
N GLY A 955 -40.87 -50.30 66.07
CA GLY A 955 -41.15 -48.98 66.63
C GLY A 955 -39.88 -48.14 66.64
N PHE A 956 -40.02 -46.81 66.71
CA PHE A 956 -38.89 -45.90 66.89
C PHE A 956 -38.09 -46.26 68.17
N ASP A 957 -36.77 -46.11 68.11
CA ASP A 957 -35.86 -46.30 69.23
C ASP A 957 -36.01 -45.19 70.29
N GLY A 958 -36.55 -44.03 69.92
CA GLY A 958 -36.84 -42.94 70.85
C GLY A 958 -37.41 -41.68 70.22
N ILE A 959 -37.68 -40.68 71.06
CA ILE A 959 -38.12 -39.34 70.67
C ILE A 959 -36.98 -38.36 70.92
N ALA A 960 -36.62 -37.57 69.92
CA ALA A 960 -35.76 -36.41 70.04
C ALA A 960 -36.62 -35.14 70.15
N CYS A 961 -36.29 -34.27 71.11
CA CYS A 961 -36.95 -32.97 71.24
C CYS A 961 -36.05 -31.88 70.67
N ILE A 962 -36.41 -31.36 69.49
CA ILE A 962 -35.76 -30.17 68.91
C ILE A 962 -36.29 -28.94 69.65
N SER A 963 -37.62 -28.78 69.69
CA SER A 963 -38.32 -27.78 70.48
C SER A 963 -39.57 -28.40 71.06
N CYS A 964 -39.59 -28.68 72.37
CA CYS A 964 -40.76 -29.30 73.03
C CYS A 964 -41.43 -28.37 74.06
N ASN A 965 -40.98 -27.12 74.20
CA ASN A 965 -41.54 -26.14 75.15
C ASN A 965 -41.78 -26.69 76.59
N GLY A 966 -40.89 -27.57 77.07
CA GLY A 966 -40.97 -28.20 78.39
C GLY A 966 -41.97 -29.36 78.50
N ARG A 967 -42.54 -29.83 77.38
CA ARG A 967 -43.36 -31.03 77.29
C ARG A 967 -42.52 -32.27 77.05
N GLN A 968 -43.05 -33.41 77.48
CA GLN A 968 -42.58 -34.73 77.10
C GLN A 968 -43.66 -35.37 76.22
N PHE A 969 -43.21 -36.24 75.32
CA PHE A 969 -44.08 -37.01 74.44
C PHE A 969 -43.86 -38.49 74.70
N GLU A 970 -44.91 -39.28 74.50
CA GLU A 970 -44.84 -40.73 74.40
C GLU A 970 -45.36 -41.17 73.03
N LEU A 971 -44.85 -42.29 72.54
CA LEU A 971 -45.28 -42.87 71.28
C LEU A 971 -46.45 -43.84 71.50
N LEU A 972 -47.54 -43.58 70.81
CA LEU A 972 -48.69 -44.46 70.71
C LEU A 972 -48.73 -45.10 69.32
N TYR A 973 -48.79 -46.43 69.28
CA TYR A 973 -48.89 -47.19 68.03
C TYR A 973 -50.27 -47.85 67.91
N GLY A 974 -50.94 -47.60 66.80
CA GLY A 974 -51.99 -48.45 66.25
C GLY A 974 -51.41 -49.49 65.30
N THR A 975 -52.29 -50.27 64.66
CA THR A 975 -51.88 -51.21 63.60
C THR A 975 -51.45 -50.49 62.31
N ASP A 976 -51.99 -49.28 62.10
CA ASP A 976 -51.96 -48.48 60.87
C ASP A 976 -51.58 -47.00 61.12
N PHE A 977 -51.28 -46.61 62.37
CA PHE A 977 -50.88 -45.23 62.68
C PHE A 977 -49.88 -45.14 63.85
N ALA A 978 -49.05 -44.10 63.86
CA ALA A 978 -48.29 -43.68 65.03
C ALA A 978 -48.65 -42.24 65.43
N ALA A 979 -48.74 -42.00 66.74
CA ALA A 979 -49.09 -40.71 67.31
C ALA A 979 -48.16 -40.31 68.46
N LEU A 980 -47.92 -39.01 68.60
CA LEU A 980 -47.25 -38.40 69.73
C LEU A 980 -48.30 -37.95 70.74
N VAL A 981 -48.22 -38.46 71.97
CA VAL A 981 -49.13 -38.08 73.07
C VAL A 981 -48.38 -37.26 74.10
N VAL A 982 -48.90 -36.09 74.47
CA VAL A 982 -48.27 -35.17 75.42
C VAL A 982 -48.44 -35.66 76.84
N THR A 983 -47.33 -35.84 77.56
CA THR A 983 -47.32 -36.32 78.95
C THR A 983 -46.78 -35.28 79.94
N SER A 984 -47.03 -35.49 81.24
CA SER A 984 -46.68 -34.53 82.30
C SER A 984 -45.16 -34.51 82.55
N ALA A 985 -44.59 -33.32 82.72
CA ALA A 985 -43.21 -33.17 83.17
C ALA A 985 -42.99 -33.86 84.52
N VAL A 986 -41.96 -34.72 84.62
CA VAL A 986 -41.50 -35.23 85.91
C VAL A 986 -40.94 -34.06 86.75
N PRO A 987 -41.27 -33.91 88.05
CA PRO A 987 -40.68 -32.89 88.89
C PRO A 987 -39.15 -33.07 88.97
N LEU A 988 -38.42 -31.95 89.04
CA LEU A 988 -36.98 -31.89 89.34
C LEU A 988 -36.56 -33.03 90.30
N PRO A 989 -35.44 -33.72 90.06
CA PRO A 989 -34.94 -34.71 91.01
C PRO A 989 -34.83 -34.08 92.40
N PRO A 990 -35.10 -34.80 93.49
CA PRO A 990 -34.94 -34.32 94.88
C PRO A 990 -33.49 -33.90 95.26
N ALA A 991 -32.59 -33.72 94.30
CA ALA A 991 -31.21 -33.26 94.51
C ALA A 991 -31.09 -31.73 94.71
N LEU A 992 -32.18 -30.96 94.60
CA LEU A 992 -32.16 -29.50 94.81
C LEU A 992 -32.64 -29.01 96.20
N TRP A 993 -32.70 -29.89 97.21
CA TRP A 993 -32.92 -29.49 98.62
C TRP A 993 -31.81 -29.88 99.61
N MET A 994 -30.66 -30.41 99.15
CA MET A 994 -29.42 -30.47 99.95
C MET A 994 -28.22 -30.30 99.00
N THR A 995 -27.73 -29.10 98.73
CA THR A 995 -26.75 -28.44 99.61
C THR A 995 -26.60 -26.95 99.25
N LEU A 996 -27.28 -26.09 100.01
CA LEU A 996 -26.77 -24.75 100.34
C LEU A 996 -26.59 -24.72 101.87
N GLY A 997 -25.33 -24.64 102.30
CA GLY A 997 -24.87 -24.69 103.69
C GLY A 997 -23.56 -25.47 103.75
N ALA A 998 -22.41 -24.94 103.34
CA ALA A 998 -21.95 -23.56 103.47
C ALA A 998 -21.15 -23.09 102.23
N LEU A 999 -21.42 -21.93 101.60
CA LEU A 999 -21.39 -20.51 102.03
C LEU A 999 -19.97 -19.87 101.95
N VAL A 1000 -19.87 -18.80 101.13
CA VAL A 1000 -18.86 -17.70 101.15
C VAL A 1000 -17.46 -18.07 100.61
N THR A 1001 -17.21 -17.90 99.30
CA THR A 1001 -16.47 -16.80 98.61
C THR A 1001 -15.08 -16.48 99.20
N LEU A 1002 -14.00 -16.24 98.45
CA LEU A 1002 -13.81 -15.20 97.43
C LEU A 1002 -12.31 -15.25 97.02
N ALA A 1003 -11.91 -14.57 95.94
CA ALA A 1003 -10.61 -13.90 95.96
C ALA A 1003 -10.54 -13.05 97.26
N ALA A 1004 -9.55 -13.19 98.11
CA ALA A 1004 -8.22 -12.81 97.71
C ALA A 1004 -7.29 -14.01 97.56
N ARG A 1005 -6.73 -14.18 96.36
CA ARG A 1005 -5.40 -14.76 96.23
C ARG A 1005 -4.45 -13.98 97.16
N ARG A 1006 -4.04 -14.60 98.27
CA ARG A 1006 -2.67 -14.54 98.80
C ARG A 1006 -2.42 -15.50 99.96
N ARG A 1007 -1.39 -16.32 99.72
CA ARG A 1007 -0.39 -16.90 100.62
C ARG A 1007 -0.67 -18.24 101.31
N ASP A 1008 0.06 -19.22 100.78
CA ASP A 1008 0.77 -20.28 101.50
C ASP A 1008 1.37 -19.84 102.85
N ALA A 1009 1.22 -20.72 103.85
CA ALA A 1009 2.33 -21.27 104.65
C ALA A 1009 1.79 -22.31 105.66
N THR A 1010 2.21 -23.58 105.47
CA THR A 1010 2.74 -24.60 106.43
C THR A 1010 2.64 -24.39 107.96
N PRO A 1011 2.98 -25.40 108.82
CA PRO A 1011 3.24 -26.84 108.61
C PRO A 1011 2.55 -27.76 109.67
N GLY A 1012 2.74 -29.08 109.56
CA GLY A 1012 3.04 -29.86 110.77
C GLY A 1012 2.38 -31.23 110.91
N THR A 1013 3.13 -32.27 110.51
CA THR A 1013 3.43 -33.52 111.26
C THR A 1013 2.27 -34.20 112.01
N ARG A 1014 1.92 -35.44 111.70
CA ARG A 1014 2.74 -36.65 111.92
C ARG A 1014 2.24 -37.81 111.06
#